data_AF-A0A534XJQ3-F1
#
_entry.id   AF-A0A534XJQ3-F1
#
_cell.length_a   1.000
_cell.length_b   1.000
_cell.length_c   1.000
_cell.angle_alpha   90.00
_cell.angle_beta   90.00
_cell.angle_gamma   90.00
#
_symmetry.space_group_name_H-M   'P 1'
#
loop_
_entity.id
_entity.type
_entity.pdbx_description
1 polymer ?
#
loop_
_entity_poly.entity_id
_entity_poly.type
_entity_poly.pdbx_seq_one_letter_code
_entity_poly.pdbx_strand_id
1 'polypeptide(L)'
;MARLRFDEAGLARLAQCPTPPLDPYLLFHHGGSPTPAKLAPLFVEWILPALAGASWPIVRRAASLFGQLRLADELHLAALGARLVRVACAERALNWWEALVSQPGARRSDFLALVLDTGAWTENPARVSEALVDLGHGARPDRYEPWARVLLAGLARKLNPTYVAAGIRFAVAYAPTWWFGELADDAPDFGPSTPAALLTALPTEWNGDWLMSLWDTCGAVPGFATLIEQADWRALSPPQRMYLLRFFTDLRWQQDSHALDPRRWRAIEPFLPRIEELARTVATPYTDQAMNDLGELVAEMSTPHQIRDCLPLALDLLARVNRPPFCDDGNMATALSNLLSLPERERGRFLGAQESSFRRLDKACLRRNAASLVAWGISTLVANAPALVADAFASAPGSLFRTARDLGVLSWEARRELLRRCLALGVFDLQVERCPLEKLLQLIDTVDAAGSMVPRALRDQRAGRRVLSDAQVARHQAKLRQRLPEIRLAAIRSAVIAHLERSIGLQRTTREALEALELLQQAEGNRRGLRRFLRAHLAGDPDYLLRHPATVAWARRHPGIDLATWTRGIDHHFTTGGRAVSIHLERDPLEVLKLGTYVGSCLGLGGSFACSAAAVVLDINKQVLYARDDRNAVLARQLVAISDDDQLVPFSVYPLSTPLVLLRAFREVDRQLAAALAIEQVSADQRYSIENILSREWWDDGAWPDDRDATDDAANKTNP
;
A
#
# COMPACT_ATOMS: atom_id res chain seq x y z
N MET A 1 -40.13 21.02 -54.20
CA MET A 1 -38.83 20.99 -54.90
C MET A 1 -37.69 21.66 -54.13
N ALA A 2 -37.86 22.85 -53.52
CA ALA A 2 -36.80 23.49 -52.71
C ALA A 2 -36.31 22.70 -51.46
N ARG A 3 -37.10 21.72 -50.97
CA ARG A 3 -36.70 20.81 -49.87
C ARG A 3 -35.87 19.60 -50.31
N LEU A 4 -35.78 19.32 -51.62
CA LEU A 4 -35.23 18.07 -52.15
C LEU A 4 -33.72 18.12 -52.42
N ARG A 5 -33.03 19.23 -52.11
CA ARG A 5 -31.57 19.40 -52.24
C ARG A 5 -31.01 18.77 -53.51
N PHE A 6 -31.54 19.19 -54.65
CA PHE A 6 -31.12 18.66 -55.94
C PHE A 6 -29.73 19.23 -56.33
N ASP A 7 -28.72 18.36 -56.48
CA ASP A 7 -27.43 18.69 -57.12
C ASP A 7 -27.50 18.56 -58.67
N GLU A 8 -26.57 19.20 -59.38
CA GLU A 8 -26.52 19.17 -60.85
C GLU A 8 -26.37 17.74 -61.40
N ALA A 9 -25.65 16.87 -60.68
CA ALA A 9 -25.41 15.49 -61.08
C ALA A 9 -26.70 14.65 -61.08
N GLY A 10 -27.57 14.81 -60.07
CA GLY A 10 -28.86 14.15 -60.02
C GLY A 10 -29.85 14.72 -61.04
N LEU A 11 -29.79 16.03 -61.32
CA LEU A 11 -30.65 16.65 -62.34
C LEU A 11 -30.27 16.14 -63.73
N ALA A 12 -28.98 15.98 -64.00
CA ALA A 12 -28.48 15.36 -65.23
C ALA A 12 -28.95 13.90 -65.36
N ARG A 13 -28.96 13.12 -64.27
CA ARG A 13 -29.51 11.74 -64.27
C ARG A 13 -31.01 11.70 -64.57
N LEU A 14 -31.80 12.59 -63.98
CA LEU A 14 -33.24 12.69 -64.27
C LEU A 14 -33.50 13.10 -65.73
N ALA A 15 -32.72 14.02 -66.27
CA ALA A 15 -32.86 14.51 -67.64
C ALA A 15 -32.51 13.45 -68.70
N GLN A 16 -31.75 12.42 -68.33
CA GLN A 16 -31.38 11.30 -69.21
C GLN A 16 -32.45 10.20 -69.28
N CYS A 17 -33.53 10.26 -68.47
CA CYS A 17 -34.61 9.28 -68.53
C CYS A 17 -35.66 9.65 -69.60
N PRO A 18 -35.87 8.78 -70.62
CA PRO A 18 -36.82 9.05 -71.71
C PRO A 18 -38.30 8.96 -71.29
N THR A 19 -38.59 8.40 -70.11
CA THR A 19 -39.91 8.36 -69.48
C THR A 19 -39.80 8.77 -68.00
N PRO A 20 -40.83 9.38 -67.40
CA PRO A 20 -40.81 9.76 -65.99
C PRO A 20 -40.54 8.52 -65.13
N PRO A 21 -39.48 8.50 -64.32
CA PRO A 21 -39.23 7.36 -63.43
C PRO A 21 -40.39 7.19 -62.45
N LEU A 22 -40.71 5.94 -62.12
CA LEU A 22 -41.75 5.58 -61.13
C LEU A 22 -41.57 6.31 -59.79
N ASP A 23 -40.33 6.59 -59.42
CA ASP A 23 -40.00 7.45 -58.29
C ASP A 23 -38.77 8.33 -58.64
N PRO A 24 -38.98 9.61 -58.98
CA PRO A 24 -37.91 10.54 -59.30
C PRO A 24 -36.93 10.75 -58.14
N TYR A 25 -37.37 10.61 -56.88
CA TYR A 25 -36.50 10.78 -55.71
C TYR A 25 -35.46 9.65 -55.63
N LEU A 26 -35.90 8.41 -55.85
CA LEU A 26 -35.02 7.24 -55.81
C LEU A 26 -34.00 7.24 -56.95
N LEU A 27 -34.42 7.60 -58.16
CA LEU A 27 -33.50 7.73 -59.28
C LEU A 27 -32.48 8.85 -59.02
N PHE A 28 -32.94 9.98 -58.50
CA PHE A 28 -32.12 11.14 -58.25
C PHE A 28 -31.02 10.90 -57.21
N HIS A 29 -31.40 10.42 -56.01
CA HIS A 29 -30.48 10.30 -54.87
C HIS A 29 -29.73 8.97 -54.80
N HIS A 30 -30.19 7.92 -55.50
CA HIS A 30 -29.63 6.57 -55.35
C HIS A 30 -29.31 5.85 -56.67
N GLY A 31 -29.44 6.54 -57.81
CA GLY A 31 -28.98 6.05 -59.13
C GLY A 31 -29.95 5.15 -59.90
N GLY A 32 -31.12 4.80 -59.34
CA GLY A 32 -32.18 3.94 -59.96
C GLY A 32 -31.74 2.48 -60.25
N SER A 33 -32.60 1.48 -60.47
CA SER A 33 -33.95 1.16 -59.96
C SER A 33 -33.88 -0.21 -59.29
N PRO A 34 -34.67 -0.47 -58.23
CA PRO A 34 -35.83 -1.33 -58.39
C PRO A 34 -37.05 -0.81 -57.62
N THR A 35 -38.21 -1.34 -58.00
CA THR A 35 -39.55 -1.01 -57.52
C THR A 35 -39.62 -0.76 -55.99
N PRO A 36 -40.00 0.46 -55.53
CA PRO A 36 -40.18 0.78 -54.10
C PRO A 36 -41.27 -0.02 -53.36
N ALA A 37 -41.91 -0.99 -54.01
CA ALA A 37 -43.16 -1.62 -53.60
C ALA A 37 -43.12 -2.45 -52.29
N LYS A 38 -42.03 -2.45 -51.52
CA LYS A 38 -41.92 -3.20 -50.24
C LYS A 38 -41.13 -2.49 -49.13
N LEU A 39 -40.89 -1.17 -49.21
CA LEU A 39 -40.27 -0.44 -48.09
C LEU A 39 -41.32 0.00 -47.07
N ALA A 40 -41.01 -0.13 -45.77
CA ALA A 40 -41.91 0.30 -44.70
C ALA A 40 -42.12 1.84 -44.74
N PRO A 41 -43.33 2.37 -44.49
CA PRO A 41 -43.59 3.82 -44.54
C PRO A 41 -42.64 4.65 -43.65
N LEU A 42 -42.39 4.20 -42.42
CA LEU A 42 -41.44 4.85 -41.51
C LEU A 42 -39.99 4.83 -42.02
N PHE A 43 -39.58 3.78 -42.74
CA PHE A 43 -38.26 3.73 -43.38
C PHE A 43 -38.15 4.81 -44.47
N VAL A 44 -39.17 4.93 -45.32
CA VAL A 44 -39.24 5.94 -46.38
C VAL A 44 -39.24 7.36 -45.81
N GLU A 45 -39.93 7.58 -44.70
CA GLU A 45 -40.06 8.90 -44.10
C GLU A 45 -38.77 9.32 -43.35
N TRP A 46 -38.17 8.43 -42.56
CA TRP A 46 -37.13 8.81 -41.59
C TRP A 46 -35.72 8.38 -41.99
N ILE A 47 -35.57 7.21 -42.61
CA ILE A 47 -34.26 6.61 -42.91
C ILE A 47 -33.80 6.92 -44.33
N LEU A 48 -34.67 6.72 -45.31
CA LEU A 48 -34.34 6.91 -46.72
C LEU A 48 -33.76 8.32 -47.01
N PRO A 49 -34.29 9.42 -46.41
CA PRO A 49 -33.70 10.74 -46.60
C PRO A 49 -32.31 10.90 -45.98
N ALA A 50 -32.00 10.15 -44.91
CA ALA A 50 -30.68 10.15 -44.31
C ALA A 50 -29.64 9.41 -45.16
N LEU A 51 -30.07 8.48 -46.02
CA LEU A 51 -29.22 7.70 -46.92
C LEU A 51 -28.92 8.41 -48.25
N ALA A 52 -29.34 9.67 -48.44
CA ALA A 52 -29.19 10.38 -49.72
C ALA A 52 -27.73 10.30 -50.25
N GLY A 53 -27.57 9.85 -51.50
CA GLY A 53 -26.26 9.62 -52.13
C GLY A 53 -25.70 8.21 -51.94
N ALA A 54 -26.27 7.38 -51.07
CA ALA A 54 -25.88 5.98 -50.92
C ALA A 54 -26.37 5.13 -52.11
N SER A 55 -25.57 4.11 -52.47
CA SER A 55 -25.93 3.17 -53.54
C SER A 55 -27.14 2.31 -53.15
N TRP A 56 -27.88 1.81 -54.14
CA TRP A 56 -29.05 0.97 -53.88
C TRP A 56 -28.76 -0.31 -53.05
N PRO A 57 -27.62 -1.01 -53.21
CA PRO A 57 -27.24 -2.09 -52.30
C PRO A 57 -27.20 -1.68 -50.81
N ILE A 58 -26.71 -0.47 -50.51
CA ILE A 58 -26.70 0.08 -49.15
C ILE A 58 -28.13 0.34 -48.67
N VAL A 59 -29.00 0.91 -49.52
CA VAL A 59 -30.42 1.14 -49.17
C VAL A 59 -31.15 -0.18 -48.89
N ARG A 60 -30.91 -1.25 -49.67
CA ARG A 60 -31.48 -2.58 -49.39
C ARG A 60 -30.98 -3.18 -48.08
N ARG A 61 -29.68 -3.05 -47.81
CA ARG A 61 -29.08 -3.49 -46.54
C ARG A 61 -29.73 -2.75 -45.37
N ALA A 62 -29.89 -1.43 -45.48
CA ALA A 62 -30.58 -0.61 -44.50
C ALA A 62 -32.03 -1.05 -44.28
N ALA A 63 -32.80 -1.27 -45.35
CA ALA A 63 -34.19 -1.71 -45.26
C ALA A 63 -34.32 -3.10 -44.61
N SER A 64 -33.40 -4.02 -44.93
CA SER A 64 -33.34 -5.34 -44.29
C SER A 64 -33.08 -5.22 -42.78
N LEU A 65 -32.07 -4.43 -42.39
CA LEU A 65 -31.73 -4.22 -40.99
C LEU A 65 -32.84 -3.49 -40.23
N PHE A 66 -33.51 -2.52 -40.86
CA PHE A 66 -34.67 -1.84 -40.30
C PHE A 66 -35.80 -2.81 -39.93
N GLY A 67 -36.06 -3.79 -40.80
CA GLY A 67 -37.01 -4.87 -40.53
C GLY A 67 -36.55 -5.81 -39.42
N GLN A 68 -35.29 -6.27 -39.47
CA GLN A 68 -34.72 -7.18 -38.46
C GLN A 68 -34.69 -6.58 -37.06
N LEU A 69 -34.35 -5.29 -36.96
CA LEU A 69 -34.33 -4.53 -35.70
C LEU A 69 -35.73 -4.10 -35.24
N ARG A 70 -36.78 -4.36 -36.03
CA ARG A 70 -38.17 -3.94 -35.78
C ARG A 70 -38.30 -2.44 -35.51
N LEU A 71 -37.55 -1.61 -36.23
CA LEU A 71 -37.53 -0.16 -36.01
C LEU A 71 -38.89 0.51 -36.27
N ALA A 72 -39.79 -0.13 -37.02
CA ALA A 72 -41.17 0.35 -37.18
C ALA A 72 -41.97 0.34 -35.87
N ASP A 73 -41.62 -0.56 -34.94
CA ASP A 73 -42.32 -0.75 -33.66
C ASP A 73 -41.67 0.07 -32.53
N GLU A 74 -40.43 0.54 -32.72
CA GLU A 74 -39.62 1.27 -31.73
C GLU A 74 -39.22 2.65 -32.24
N LEU A 75 -40.15 3.61 -32.20
CA LEU A 75 -39.96 4.96 -32.76
C LEU A 75 -38.70 5.68 -32.23
N HIS A 76 -38.37 5.51 -30.95
CA HIS A 76 -37.16 6.10 -30.36
C HIS A 76 -35.88 5.51 -30.99
N LEU A 77 -35.83 4.19 -31.14
CA LEU A 77 -34.71 3.50 -31.77
C LEU A 77 -34.58 3.88 -33.25
N ALA A 78 -35.71 4.01 -33.97
CA ALA A 78 -35.73 4.49 -35.34
C ALA A 78 -35.18 5.92 -35.47
N ALA A 79 -35.52 6.83 -34.55
CA ALA A 79 -35.00 8.20 -34.53
C ALA A 79 -33.47 8.22 -34.28
N LEU A 80 -32.97 7.43 -33.33
CA LEU A 80 -31.54 7.28 -33.07
C LEU A 80 -30.82 6.66 -34.29
N GLY A 81 -31.43 5.66 -34.94
CA GLY A 81 -30.92 5.07 -36.18
C GLY A 81 -30.81 6.08 -37.31
N ALA A 82 -31.85 6.89 -37.52
CA ALA A 82 -31.84 7.97 -38.51
C ALA A 82 -30.73 8.99 -38.21
N ARG A 83 -30.56 9.36 -36.93
CA ARG A 83 -29.50 10.27 -36.49
C ARG A 83 -28.12 9.69 -36.76
N LEU A 84 -27.91 8.40 -36.47
CA LEU A 84 -26.64 7.72 -36.75
C LEU A 84 -26.28 7.76 -38.24
N VAL A 85 -27.24 7.45 -39.13
CA VAL A 85 -27.04 7.52 -40.59
C VAL A 85 -26.69 8.94 -41.05
N ARG A 86 -27.19 9.98 -40.36
CA ARG A 86 -26.87 11.37 -40.69
C ARG A 86 -25.47 11.81 -40.25
N VAL A 87 -24.97 11.30 -39.12
CA VAL A 87 -23.68 11.71 -38.57
C VAL A 87 -22.52 10.84 -39.07
N ALA A 88 -22.77 9.56 -39.35
CA ALA A 88 -21.80 8.64 -39.93
C ALA A 88 -22.03 8.46 -41.44
N CYS A 89 -21.06 7.92 -42.18
CA CYS A 89 -21.34 7.48 -43.55
C CYS A 89 -22.31 6.28 -43.52
N ALA A 90 -23.14 6.14 -44.55
CA ALA A 90 -24.18 5.12 -44.60
C ALA A 90 -23.65 3.70 -44.32
N GLU A 91 -22.51 3.31 -44.92
CA GLU A 91 -21.90 2.00 -44.67
C GLU A 91 -21.54 1.78 -43.21
N ARG A 92 -20.94 2.78 -42.56
CA ARG A 92 -20.53 2.69 -41.15
C ARG A 92 -21.72 2.67 -40.21
N ALA A 93 -22.75 3.48 -40.48
CA ALA A 93 -24.01 3.45 -39.74
C ALA A 93 -24.66 2.05 -39.81
N LEU A 94 -24.65 1.40 -40.98
CA LEU A 94 -25.20 0.06 -41.13
C LEU A 94 -24.38 -1.03 -40.43
N ASN A 95 -23.05 -0.89 -40.36
CA ASN A 95 -22.24 -1.81 -39.54
C ASN A 95 -22.62 -1.72 -38.05
N TRP A 96 -22.94 -0.52 -37.55
CA TRP A 96 -23.45 -0.32 -36.18
C TRP A 96 -24.87 -0.86 -36.01
N TRP A 97 -25.72 -0.79 -37.03
CA TRP A 97 -27.03 -1.45 -37.01
C TRP A 97 -26.90 -2.97 -36.96
N GLU A 98 -25.92 -3.56 -37.64
CA GLU A 98 -25.63 -4.99 -37.53
C GLU A 98 -25.14 -5.36 -36.12
N ALA A 99 -24.25 -4.56 -35.54
CA ALA A 99 -23.83 -4.75 -34.15
C ALA A 99 -24.99 -4.58 -33.16
N LEU A 100 -25.98 -3.74 -33.48
CA LEU A 100 -27.18 -3.56 -32.67
C LEU A 100 -28.08 -4.81 -32.67
N VAL A 101 -28.05 -5.63 -33.73
CA VAL A 101 -28.83 -6.88 -33.80
C VAL A 101 -28.40 -7.85 -32.69
N SER A 102 -27.10 -7.88 -32.35
CA SER A 102 -26.58 -8.74 -31.27
C SER A 102 -26.88 -8.21 -29.86
N GLN A 103 -27.42 -7.00 -29.73
CA GLN A 103 -27.81 -6.46 -28.42
C GLN A 103 -29.22 -6.94 -28.03
N PRO A 104 -29.46 -7.26 -26.74
CA PRO A 104 -30.80 -7.56 -26.25
C PRO A 104 -31.77 -6.43 -26.56
N GLY A 105 -33.01 -6.77 -26.94
CA GLY A 105 -34.02 -5.79 -27.36
C GLY A 105 -34.18 -4.61 -26.40
N ALA A 106 -34.27 -4.91 -25.10
CA ALA A 106 -34.42 -3.90 -24.04
C ALA A 106 -33.24 -2.92 -23.90
N ARG A 107 -32.06 -3.21 -24.49
CA ARG A 107 -30.84 -2.41 -24.38
C ARG A 107 -30.47 -1.67 -25.66
N ARG A 108 -31.17 -1.93 -26.77
CA ARG A 108 -30.84 -1.40 -28.11
C ARG A 108 -30.86 0.12 -28.17
N SER A 109 -31.86 0.75 -27.54
CA SER A 109 -31.99 2.21 -27.50
C SER A 109 -30.82 2.84 -26.74
N ASP A 110 -30.52 2.35 -25.53
CA ASP A 110 -29.43 2.87 -24.70
C ASP A 110 -28.07 2.67 -25.39
N PHE A 111 -27.85 1.50 -25.99
CA PHE A 111 -26.63 1.22 -26.73
C PHE A 111 -26.43 2.19 -27.89
N LEU A 112 -27.46 2.40 -28.72
CA LEU A 112 -27.36 3.30 -29.86
C LEU A 112 -27.21 4.77 -29.44
N ALA A 113 -27.83 5.16 -28.32
CA ALA A 113 -27.62 6.46 -27.70
C ALA A 113 -26.15 6.63 -27.26
N LEU A 114 -25.55 5.62 -26.62
CA LEU A 114 -24.15 5.63 -26.22
C LEU A 114 -23.18 5.66 -27.42
N VAL A 115 -23.50 4.97 -28.53
CA VAL A 115 -22.70 5.04 -29.75
C VAL A 115 -22.64 6.48 -30.27
N LEU A 116 -23.78 7.18 -30.25
CA LEU A 116 -23.88 8.59 -30.65
C LEU A 116 -23.17 9.52 -29.67
N ASP A 117 -23.36 9.32 -28.37
CA ASP A 117 -22.82 10.15 -27.29
C ASP A 117 -21.29 10.09 -27.19
N THR A 118 -20.73 8.89 -27.25
CA THR A 118 -19.28 8.67 -27.16
C THR A 118 -18.53 9.00 -28.45
N GLY A 119 -19.23 9.14 -29.58
CA GLY A 119 -18.59 9.33 -30.88
C GLY A 119 -18.08 8.05 -31.56
N ALA A 120 -18.34 6.87 -30.98
CA ALA A 120 -17.88 5.57 -31.51
C ALA A 120 -18.32 5.29 -32.95
N TRP A 121 -19.37 5.98 -33.43
CA TRP A 121 -19.83 5.94 -34.83
C TRP A 121 -18.77 6.35 -35.86
N THR A 122 -17.65 6.94 -35.46
CA THR A 122 -16.50 7.19 -36.34
C THR A 122 -15.68 5.93 -36.63
N GLU A 123 -15.85 4.86 -35.85
CA GLU A 123 -15.10 3.61 -35.97
C GLU A 123 -15.96 2.45 -36.51
N ASN A 124 -15.29 1.36 -36.91
CA ASN A 124 -15.95 0.14 -37.39
C ASN A 124 -16.20 -0.84 -36.23
N PRO A 125 -17.47 -1.18 -35.89
CA PRO A 125 -17.78 -2.07 -34.76
C PRO A 125 -17.28 -3.51 -34.96
N ALA A 126 -16.98 -3.92 -36.19
CA ALA A 126 -16.39 -5.24 -36.47
C ALA A 126 -15.06 -5.48 -35.75
N ARG A 127 -14.35 -4.41 -35.33
CA ARG A 127 -13.10 -4.51 -34.57
C ARG A 127 -13.29 -5.07 -33.15
N VAL A 128 -14.51 -5.05 -32.62
CA VAL A 128 -14.86 -5.51 -31.26
C VAL A 128 -16.16 -6.32 -31.24
N SER A 129 -16.52 -6.96 -32.35
CA SER A 129 -17.81 -7.63 -32.52
C SER A 129 -18.07 -8.68 -31.44
N GLU A 130 -17.05 -9.48 -31.07
CA GLU A 130 -17.17 -10.47 -30.00
C GLU A 130 -17.43 -9.83 -28.63
N ALA A 131 -16.72 -8.75 -28.28
CA ALA A 131 -16.94 -8.06 -27.01
C ALA A 131 -18.32 -7.38 -26.94
N LEU A 132 -18.87 -6.93 -28.07
CA LEU A 132 -20.24 -6.43 -28.13
C LEU A 132 -21.26 -7.53 -27.84
N VAL A 133 -21.02 -8.76 -28.31
CA VAL A 133 -21.84 -9.93 -27.99
C VAL A 133 -21.70 -10.29 -26.51
N ASP A 134 -20.47 -10.35 -25.99
CA ASP A 134 -20.18 -10.64 -24.57
C ASP A 134 -20.88 -9.63 -23.65
N LEU A 135 -20.78 -8.34 -23.97
CA LEU A 135 -21.45 -7.25 -23.26
C LEU A 135 -22.98 -7.40 -23.30
N GLY A 136 -23.53 -7.67 -24.48
CA GLY A 136 -24.96 -7.82 -24.70
C GLY A 136 -25.58 -8.93 -23.84
N HIS A 137 -24.94 -10.09 -23.83
CA HIS A 137 -25.50 -11.29 -23.21
C HIS A 137 -25.01 -11.58 -21.79
N GLY A 138 -23.81 -11.11 -21.43
CA GLY A 138 -23.17 -11.45 -20.16
C GLY A 138 -23.14 -10.33 -19.12
N ALA A 139 -23.27 -9.06 -19.53
CA ALA A 139 -23.24 -7.96 -18.56
C ALA A 139 -24.53 -7.90 -17.72
N ARG A 140 -24.37 -7.75 -16.41
CA ARG A 140 -25.48 -7.49 -15.48
C ARG A 140 -26.22 -6.21 -15.86
N PRO A 141 -27.54 -6.10 -15.58
CA PRO A 141 -28.32 -4.90 -15.91
C PRO A 141 -27.70 -3.60 -15.37
N ASP A 142 -27.21 -3.61 -14.13
CA ASP A 142 -26.60 -2.45 -13.46
C ASP A 142 -25.18 -2.12 -13.96
N ARG A 143 -24.57 -3.00 -14.77
CA ARG A 143 -23.21 -2.84 -15.31
C ARG A 143 -23.17 -2.61 -16.82
N TYR A 144 -24.25 -2.91 -17.54
CA TYR A 144 -24.28 -2.80 -18.99
C TYR A 144 -23.92 -1.41 -19.51
N GLU A 145 -24.61 -0.36 -19.04
CA GLU A 145 -24.38 1.01 -19.54
C GLU A 145 -22.96 1.52 -19.23
N PRO A 146 -22.43 1.42 -17.99
CA PRO A 146 -21.03 1.80 -17.71
C PRO A 146 -20.02 1.07 -18.59
N TRP A 147 -20.17 -0.24 -18.77
CA TRP A 147 -19.24 -1.05 -19.56
C TRP A 147 -19.35 -0.76 -21.06
N ALA A 148 -20.57 -0.57 -21.57
CA ALA A 148 -20.82 -0.13 -22.94
C ALA A 148 -20.14 1.22 -23.21
N ARG A 149 -20.31 2.19 -22.30
CA ARG A 149 -19.68 3.51 -22.42
C ARG A 149 -18.16 3.40 -22.49
N VAL A 150 -17.54 2.57 -21.66
CA VAL A 150 -16.08 2.35 -21.66
C VAL A 150 -15.60 1.75 -22.98
N LEU A 151 -16.26 0.70 -23.47
CA LEU A 151 -15.93 0.06 -24.74
C LEU A 151 -16.02 1.05 -25.91
N LEU A 152 -17.13 1.80 -25.98
CA LEU A 152 -17.42 2.72 -27.06
C LEU A 152 -16.52 3.97 -27.01
N ALA A 153 -16.29 4.53 -25.82
CA ALA A 153 -15.36 5.66 -25.64
C ALA A 153 -13.92 5.27 -25.98
N GLY A 154 -13.48 4.05 -25.61
CA GLY A 154 -12.18 3.53 -25.98
C GLY A 154 -12.00 3.43 -27.50
N LEU A 155 -13.02 2.93 -28.21
CA LEU A 155 -13.03 2.92 -29.68
C LEU A 155 -12.96 4.33 -30.26
N ALA A 156 -13.79 5.26 -29.79
CA ALA A 156 -13.80 6.63 -30.28
C ALA A 156 -12.44 7.33 -30.09
N ARG A 157 -11.73 7.02 -29.00
CA ARG A 157 -10.35 7.46 -28.70
C ARG A 157 -9.28 6.70 -29.49
N LYS A 158 -9.68 5.71 -30.30
CA LYS A 158 -8.82 4.83 -31.10
C LYS A 158 -7.84 4.00 -30.28
N LEU A 159 -8.23 3.63 -29.06
CA LEU A 159 -7.48 2.67 -28.25
C LEU A 159 -7.41 1.32 -28.97
N ASN A 160 -6.48 0.47 -28.57
CA ASN A 160 -6.31 -0.87 -29.10
C ASN A 160 -7.63 -1.67 -28.91
N PRO A 161 -8.30 -2.09 -30.01
CA PRO A 161 -9.59 -2.74 -29.92
C PRO A 161 -9.51 -4.10 -29.23
N THR A 162 -8.39 -4.82 -29.35
CA THR A 162 -8.17 -6.11 -28.69
C THR A 162 -8.09 -5.94 -27.18
N TYR A 163 -7.42 -4.88 -26.74
CA TYR A 163 -7.31 -4.51 -25.33
C TYR A 163 -8.67 -4.20 -24.70
N VAL A 164 -9.43 -3.28 -25.33
CA VAL A 164 -10.73 -2.87 -24.80
C VAL A 164 -11.73 -4.04 -24.85
N ALA A 165 -11.71 -4.83 -25.93
CA ALA A 165 -12.54 -6.04 -26.05
C ALA A 165 -12.23 -7.08 -24.96
N ALA A 166 -10.95 -7.33 -24.68
CA ALA A 166 -10.54 -8.28 -23.65
C ALA A 166 -11.00 -7.86 -22.25
N GLY A 167 -10.92 -6.56 -21.92
CA GLY A 167 -11.40 -6.03 -20.65
C GLY A 167 -12.88 -6.31 -20.39
N ILE A 168 -13.73 -6.08 -21.40
CA ILE A 168 -15.16 -6.39 -21.33
C ILE A 168 -15.39 -7.89 -21.15
N ARG A 169 -14.70 -8.72 -21.93
CA ARG A 169 -14.80 -10.17 -21.82
C ARG A 169 -14.41 -10.67 -20.43
N PHE A 170 -13.32 -10.15 -19.87
CA PHE A 170 -12.86 -10.52 -18.54
C PHE A 170 -13.83 -10.08 -17.43
N ALA A 171 -14.35 -8.87 -17.52
CA ALA A 171 -15.35 -8.38 -16.56
C ALA A 171 -16.63 -9.24 -16.60
N VAL A 172 -17.11 -9.57 -17.79
CA VAL A 172 -18.28 -10.45 -17.97
C VAL A 172 -18.03 -11.85 -17.39
N ALA A 173 -16.90 -12.48 -17.75
CA ALA A 173 -16.64 -13.87 -17.43
C ALA A 173 -16.17 -14.11 -15.99
N TYR A 174 -15.40 -13.18 -15.42
CA TYR A 174 -14.66 -13.40 -14.18
C TYR A 174 -14.89 -12.35 -13.11
N ALA A 175 -15.23 -11.11 -13.47
CA ALA A 175 -15.37 -9.99 -12.52
C ALA A 175 -16.68 -9.20 -12.74
N PRO A 176 -17.86 -9.84 -12.54
CA PRO A 176 -19.16 -9.24 -12.89
C PRO A 176 -19.50 -7.98 -12.08
N THR A 177 -18.78 -7.72 -10.99
CA THR A 177 -18.90 -6.55 -10.14
C THR A 177 -17.89 -5.45 -10.46
N TRP A 178 -16.94 -5.69 -11.37
CA TRP A 178 -15.86 -4.76 -11.69
C TRP A 178 -16.36 -3.39 -12.15
N TRP A 179 -15.67 -2.36 -11.66
CA TRP A 179 -15.92 -0.97 -12.03
C TRP A 179 -14.76 -0.45 -12.87
N PHE A 180 -15.03 -0.13 -14.13
CA PHE A 180 -14.04 0.52 -14.98
C PHE A 180 -13.92 2.00 -14.59
N GLY A 181 -12.70 2.45 -14.35
CA GLY A 181 -12.38 3.87 -14.38
C GLY A 181 -12.42 4.44 -15.80
N GLU A 182 -12.03 5.70 -15.96
CA GLU A 182 -11.76 6.24 -17.30
C GLU A 182 -10.52 5.55 -17.88
N LEU A 183 -10.62 4.98 -19.08
CA LEU A 183 -9.45 4.44 -19.79
C LEU A 183 -8.60 5.61 -20.28
N ALA A 184 -7.68 6.06 -19.42
CA ALA A 184 -6.72 7.12 -19.74
C ALA A 184 -5.69 6.65 -20.77
N ASP A 185 -5.28 5.39 -20.68
CA ASP A 185 -4.11 4.84 -21.37
C ASP A 185 -4.47 3.80 -22.44
N ASP A 186 -3.60 3.70 -23.46
CA ASP A 186 -3.69 2.70 -24.54
C ASP A 186 -2.68 1.58 -24.33
N ALA A 187 -3.00 0.37 -24.80
CA ALA A 187 -2.13 -0.80 -24.75
C ALA A 187 -1.73 -1.20 -26.19
N PRO A 188 -0.83 -0.46 -26.87
CA PRO A 188 -0.52 -0.70 -28.28
C PRO A 188 0.13 -2.08 -28.53
N ASP A 189 0.78 -2.66 -27.52
CA ASP A 189 1.40 -3.99 -27.58
C ASP A 189 0.46 -5.13 -27.17
N PHE A 190 -0.81 -4.84 -26.86
CA PHE A 190 -1.81 -5.85 -26.49
C PHE A 190 -2.31 -6.60 -27.73
N GLY A 191 -1.70 -7.76 -27.99
CA GLY A 191 -1.96 -8.61 -29.15
C GLY A 191 -3.13 -9.58 -28.96
N PRO A 192 -3.52 -10.31 -30.03
CA PRO A 192 -4.57 -11.34 -29.97
C PRO A 192 -4.26 -12.51 -29.02
N SER A 193 -2.98 -12.78 -28.74
CA SER A 193 -2.52 -13.81 -27.80
C SER A 193 -2.53 -13.36 -26.34
N THR A 194 -2.47 -12.06 -26.07
CA THR A 194 -2.31 -11.51 -24.72
C THR A 194 -3.44 -11.94 -23.78
N PRO A 195 -4.73 -11.96 -24.19
CA PRO A 195 -5.80 -12.44 -23.32
C PRO A 195 -5.60 -13.87 -22.81
N ALA A 196 -5.16 -14.78 -23.70
CA ALA A 196 -4.89 -16.16 -23.33
C ALA A 196 -3.64 -16.30 -22.45
N ALA A 197 -2.63 -15.47 -22.71
CA ALA A 197 -1.42 -15.41 -21.89
C ALA A 197 -1.74 -14.92 -20.46
N LEU A 198 -2.56 -13.87 -20.32
CA LEU A 198 -3.06 -13.39 -19.01
C LEU A 198 -3.77 -14.50 -18.24
N LEU A 199 -4.72 -15.20 -18.88
CA LEU A 199 -5.42 -16.33 -18.25
C LEU A 199 -4.48 -17.47 -17.84
N THR A 200 -3.41 -17.69 -18.61
CA THR A 200 -2.38 -18.71 -18.30
C THR A 200 -1.47 -18.28 -17.15
N ALA A 201 -1.21 -16.99 -17.02
CA ALA A 201 -0.35 -16.44 -15.97
C ALA A 201 -0.98 -16.56 -14.57
N LEU A 202 -2.31 -16.53 -14.48
CA LEU A 202 -3.02 -16.51 -13.20
C LEU A 202 -2.78 -17.79 -12.36
N PRO A 203 -2.62 -17.64 -11.02
CA PRO A 203 -2.56 -18.76 -10.10
C PRO A 203 -3.93 -19.44 -9.96
N THR A 204 -4.01 -20.65 -9.42
CA THR A 204 -5.27 -21.40 -9.27
C THR A 204 -6.27 -20.75 -8.31
N GLU A 205 -5.79 -19.94 -7.35
CA GLU A 205 -6.59 -19.33 -6.27
C GLU A 205 -6.97 -17.86 -6.57
N TRP A 206 -6.90 -17.45 -7.83
CA TRP A 206 -7.17 -16.07 -8.24
C TRP A 206 -8.66 -15.70 -8.20
N ASN A 207 -8.94 -14.40 -8.04
CA ASN A 207 -10.28 -13.83 -8.19
C ASN A 207 -10.34 -12.92 -9.44
N GLY A 208 -11.54 -12.69 -9.97
CA GLY A 208 -11.76 -11.84 -11.15
C GLY A 208 -11.03 -10.49 -11.12
N ASP A 209 -10.97 -9.86 -9.95
CA ASP A 209 -10.41 -8.53 -9.75
C ASP A 209 -8.90 -8.49 -10.00
N TRP A 210 -8.19 -9.61 -9.75
CA TRP A 210 -6.76 -9.73 -10.08
C TRP A 210 -6.50 -9.71 -11.59
N LEU A 211 -7.28 -10.46 -12.38
CA LEU A 211 -7.17 -10.41 -13.84
C LEU A 211 -7.49 -9.02 -14.37
N MET A 212 -8.53 -8.38 -13.83
CA MET A 212 -8.86 -7.02 -14.22
C MET A 212 -7.75 -6.04 -13.87
N SER A 213 -7.09 -6.21 -12.72
CA SER A 213 -5.93 -5.39 -12.34
C SER A 213 -4.73 -5.60 -13.28
N LEU A 214 -4.47 -6.83 -13.70
CA LEU A 214 -3.41 -7.15 -14.66
C LEU A 214 -3.73 -6.61 -16.06
N TRP A 215 -4.97 -6.78 -16.52
CA TRP A 215 -5.45 -6.19 -17.76
C TRP A 215 -5.25 -4.68 -17.74
N ASP A 216 -5.70 -4.00 -16.70
CA ASP A 216 -5.58 -2.54 -16.59
C ASP A 216 -4.10 -2.10 -16.51
N THR A 217 -3.23 -2.94 -15.93
CA THR A 217 -1.77 -2.74 -15.95
C THR A 217 -1.19 -2.81 -17.37
N CYS A 218 -1.73 -3.64 -18.27
CA CYS A 218 -1.31 -3.63 -19.69
C CYS A 218 -1.61 -2.31 -20.39
N GLY A 219 -2.68 -1.60 -20.00
CA GLY A 219 -2.96 -0.24 -20.50
C GLY A 219 -2.01 0.80 -19.90
N ALA A 220 -1.76 0.71 -18.59
CA ALA A 220 -0.97 1.71 -17.88
C ALA A 220 0.55 1.59 -18.11
N VAL A 221 1.05 0.40 -18.48
CA VAL A 221 2.49 0.08 -18.49
C VAL A 221 2.92 -0.39 -19.89
N PRO A 222 3.60 0.48 -20.69
CA PRO A 222 3.98 0.14 -22.07
C PRO A 222 4.90 -1.08 -22.16
N GLY A 223 4.57 -2.09 -22.97
CA GLY A 223 5.40 -3.31 -23.09
C GLY A 223 5.05 -4.41 -22.09
N PHE A 224 4.14 -4.13 -21.13
CA PHE A 224 3.73 -5.14 -20.15
C PHE A 224 2.94 -6.29 -20.79
N ALA A 225 2.12 -6.02 -21.82
CA ALA A 225 1.42 -7.10 -22.53
C ALA A 225 2.42 -8.04 -23.22
N THR A 226 3.47 -7.48 -23.83
CA THR A 226 4.56 -8.26 -24.42
C THR A 226 5.27 -9.12 -23.37
N LEU A 227 5.52 -8.58 -22.18
CA LEU A 227 6.11 -9.32 -21.06
C LEU A 227 5.24 -10.53 -20.67
N ILE A 228 3.93 -10.32 -20.51
CA ILE A 228 2.99 -11.40 -20.19
C ILE A 228 3.03 -12.51 -21.26
N GLU A 229 3.18 -12.15 -22.54
CA GLU A 229 3.24 -13.15 -23.62
C GLU A 229 4.57 -13.91 -23.67
N GLN A 230 5.69 -13.25 -23.35
CA GLN A 230 7.03 -13.83 -23.49
C GLN A 230 7.47 -14.66 -22.27
N ALA A 231 6.94 -14.35 -21.09
CA ALA A 231 7.29 -15.05 -19.87
C ALA A 231 6.80 -16.51 -19.89
N ASP A 232 7.68 -17.45 -19.53
CA ASP A 232 7.30 -18.86 -19.34
C ASP A 232 6.65 -19.06 -17.96
N TRP A 233 5.39 -18.64 -17.84
CA TRP A 233 4.61 -18.77 -16.61
C TRP A 233 4.54 -20.22 -16.10
N ARG A 234 4.65 -21.22 -16.99
CA ARG A 234 4.60 -22.63 -16.60
C ARG A 234 5.87 -23.10 -15.89
N ALA A 235 7.00 -22.40 -16.09
CA ALA A 235 8.23 -22.66 -15.37
C ALA A 235 8.21 -22.14 -13.92
N LEU A 236 7.22 -21.30 -13.56
CA LEU A 236 7.05 -20.76 -12.22
C LEU A 236 6.01 -21.56 -11.44
N SER A 237 6.30 -21.84 -10.17
CA SER A 237 5.31 -22.39 -9.25
C SER A 237 4.14 -21.40 -9.06
N PRO A 238 2.92 -21.87 -8.69
CA PRO A 238 1.78 -20.99 -8.48
C PRO A 238 2.06 -19.80 -7.53
N PRO A 239 2.74 -19.98 -6.38
CA PRO A 239 3.11 -18.85 -5.51
C PRO A 239 4.07 -17.86 -6.20
N GLN A 240 5.09 -18.35 -6.91
CA GLN A 240 6.02 -17.48 -7.64
C GLN A 240 5.32 -16.62 -8.69
N ARG A 241 4.37 -17.19 -9.43
CA ARG A 241 3.53 -16.43 -10.38
C ARG A 241 2.71 -15.37 -9.68
N MET A 242 2.04 -15.73 -8.60
CA MET A 242 1.20 -14.82 -7.83
C MET A 242 2.00 -13.62 -7.33
N TYR A 243 3.17 -13.84 -6.71
CA TYR A 243 3.99 -12.76 -6.14
C TYR A 243 4.62 -11.88 -7.22
N LEU A 244 5.04 -12.46 -8.35
CA LEU A 244 5.55 -11.69 -9.47
C LEU A 244 4.47 -10.81 -10.12
N LEU A 245 3.27 -11.36 -10.31
CA LEU A 245 2.12 -10.60 -10.83
C LEU A 245 1.69 -9.49 -9.86
N ARG A 246 1.67 -9.78 -8.56
CA ARG A 246 1.43 -8.80 -7.49
C ARG A 246 2.44 -7.66 -7.53
N PHE A 247 3.72 -7.97 -7.67
CA PHE A 247 4.75 -6.95 -7.80
C PHE A 247 4.44 -5.99 -8.97
N PHE A 248 4.06 -6.51 -10.14
CA PHE A 248 3.74 -5.66 -11.29
C PHE A 248 2.48 -4.83 -11.09
N THR A 249 1.44 -5.37 -10.45
CA THR A 249 0.24 -4.59 -10.13
C THR A 249 0.55 -3.52 -9.08
N ASP A 250 1.34 -3.84 -8.07
CA ASP A 250 1.67 -2.93 -6.96
C ASP A 250 2.59 -1.79 -7.41
N LEU A 251 3.48 -2.03 -8.38
CA LEU A 251 4.30 -0.97 -8.99
C LEU A 251 3.47 0.19 -9.54
N ARG A 252 2.25 -0.08 -10.01
CA ARG A 252 1.30 0.94 -10.46
C ARG A 252 0.69 1.72 -9.30
N TRP A 253 0.33 1.03 -8.22
CA TRP A 253 -0.41 1.62 -7.08
C TRP A 253 0.47 2.42 -6.12
N GLN A 254 1.77 2.15 -6.06
CA GLN A 254 2.72 2.81 -5.16
C GLN A 254 3.10 4.26 -5.58
N GLN A 255 2.43 4.84 -6.58
CA GLN A 255 2.67 6.22 -6.99
C GLN A 255 1.47 7.11 -6.61
N ASP A 256 1.76 8.30 -6.06
CA ASP A 256 0.76 9.29 -5.63
C ASP A 256 -0.27 9.65 -6.73
N SER A 257 0.04 9.39 -8.00
CA SER A 257 -0.81 9.69 -9.16
C SER A 257 -1.59 8.51 -9.74
N HIS A 258 -1.52 7.29 -9.17
CA HIS A 258 -2.12 6.04 -9.70
C HIS A 258 -1.66 5.61 -11.13
N ALA A 259 -0.95 6.45 -11.85
CA ALA A 259 -0.29 6.16 -13.13
C ALA A 259 1.21 5.97 -12.90
N LEU A 260 1.76 4.85 -13.38
CA LEU A 260 3.19 4.58 -13.36
C LEU A 260 3.92 5.56 -14.28
N ASP A 261 4.84 6.38 -13.76
CA ASP A 261 5.69 7.26 -14.58
C ASP A 261 6.36 6.44 -15.70
N PRO A 262 6.03 6.69 -16.99
CA PRO A 262 6.60 5.94 -18.11
C PRO A 262 8.13 6.01 -18.17
N ARG A 263 8.74 7.05 -17.60
CA ARG A 263 10.21 7.18 -17.53
C ARG A 263 10.82 6.22 -16.51
N ARG A 264 10.14 6.00 -15.37
CA ARG A 264 10.56 5.01 -14.37
C ARG A 264 10.39 3.60 -14.93
N TRP A 265 9.26 3.32 -15.58
CA TRP A 265 9.05 2.03 -16.22
C TRP A 265 10.15 1.67 -17.23
N ARG A 266 10.47 2.58 -18.17
CA ARG A 266 11.57 2.39 -19.14
C ARG A 266 12.95 2.18 -18.50
N ALA A 267 13.11 2.54 -17.23
CA ALA A 267 14.33 2.23 -16.48
C ALA A 267 14.28 0.85 -15.81
N ILE A 268 13.10 0.33 -15.49
CA ILE A 268 12.86 -1.00 -14.90
C ILE A 268 12.87 -2.09 -15.99
N GLU A 269 12.23 -1.81 -17.13
CA GLU A 269 11.99 -2.75 -18.24
C GLU A 269 13.24 -3.59 -18.64
N PRO A 270 14.46 -3.03 -18.78
CA PRO A 270 15.63 -3.82 -19.14
C PRO A 270 16.04 -4.89 -18.10
N PHE A 271 15.51 -4.80 -16.88
CA PHE A 271 15.81 -5.70 -15.77
C PHE A 271 14.73 -6.77 -15.56
N LEU A 272 13.63 -6.77 -16.32
CA LEU A 272 12.54 -7.75 -16.19
C LEU A 272 13.04 -9.21 -16.23
N PRO A 273 13.94 -9.63 -17.14
CA PRO A 273 14.46 -10.99 -17.13
C PRO A 273 15.20 -11.36 -15.83
N ARG A 274 15.86 -10.40 -15.17
CA ARG A 274 16.52 -10.63 -13.87
C ARG A 274 15.52 -10.66 -12.71
N ILE A 275 14.43 -9.91 -12.80
CA ILE A 275 13.32 -9.96 -11.83
C ILE A 275 12.63 -11.33 -11.89
N GLU A 276 12.35 -11.82 -13.09
CA GLU A 276 11.82 -13.18 -13.30
C GLU A 276 12.79 -14.25 -12.77
N GLU A 277 14.08 -14.11 -13.05
CA GLU A 277 15.08 -15.04 -12.55
C GLU A 277 15.21 -15.00 -11.02
N LEU A 278 15.08 -13.82 -10.39
CA LEU A 278 15.03 -13.71 -8.93
C LEU A 278 13.83 -14.49 -8.37
N ALA A 279 12.63 -14.29 -8.93
CA ALA A 279 11.43 -15.00 -8.51
C ALA A 279 11.57 -16.52 -8.68
N ARG A 280 12.23 -16.97 -9.76
CA ARG A 280 12.48 -18.39 -10.06
C ARG A 280 13.49 -19.04 -9.12
N THR A 281 14.58 -18.35 -8.81
CA THR A 281 15.74 -18.91 -8.09
C THR A 281 15.61 -18.82 -6.57
N VAL A 282 14.84 -17.86 -6.05
CA VAL A 282 14.53 -17.76 -4.63
C VAL A 282 13.58 -18.89 -4.24
N ALA A 283 13.91 -19.62 -3.18
CA ALA A 283 13.08 -20.72 -2.67
C ALA A 283 11.70 -20.20 -2.24
N THR A 284 10.66 -21.00 -2.48
CA THR A 284 9.24 -20.61 -2.30
C THR A 284 8.91 -19.89 -0.99
N PRO A 285 9.43 -20.30 0.20
CA PRO A 285 9.13 -19.58 1.45
C PRO A 285 9.56 -18.11 1.42
N TYR A 286 10.61 -17.78 0.66
CA TYR A 286 11.19 -16.44 0.58
C TYR A 286 10.76 -15.66 -0.67
N THR A 287 10.02 -16.29 -1.60
CA THR A 287 9.67 -15.61 -2.86
C THR A 287 8.74 -14.42 -2.61
N ASP A 288 7.76 -14.56 -1.71
CA ASP A 288 6.86 -13.47 -1.33
C ASP A 288 7.66 -12.29 -0.81
N GLN A 289 8.50 -12.56 0.20
CA GLN A 289 9.37 -11.56 0.80
C GLN A 289 10.28 -10.89 -0.23
N ALA A 290 10.89 -11.65 -1.15
CA ALA A 290 11.76 -11.10 -2.17
C ALA A 290 11.01 -10.15 -3.13
N MET A 291 9.76 -10.48 -3.50
CA MET A 291 8.96 -9.62 -4.38
C MET A 291 8.42 -8.39 -3.65
N ASN A 292 7.99 -8.55 -2.39
CA ASN A 292 7.58 -7.42 -1.54
C ASN A 292 8.75 -6.47 -1.28
N ASP A 293 9.92 -7.01 -0.91
CA ASP A 293 11.15 -6.23 -0.73
C ASP A 293 11.54 -5.49 -2.01
N LEU A 294 11.43 -6.14 -3.18
CA LEU A 294 11.71 -5.52 -4.46
C LEU A 294 10.75 -4.37 -4.74
N GLY A 295 9.46 -4.55 -4.48
CA GLY A 295 8.44 -3.50 -4.56
C GLY A 295 8.81 -2.28 -3.72
N GLU A 296 9.09 -2.49 -2.43
CA GLU A 296 9.52 -1.42 -1.52
C GLU A 296 10.81 -0.72 -1.99
N LEU A 297 11.82 -1.48 -2.41
CA LEU A 297 13.08 -0.92 -2.91
C LEU A 297 12.85 -0.05 -4.14
N VAL A 298 12.03 -0.51 -5.10
CA VAL A 298 11.72 0.24 -6.32
C VAL A 298 10.89 1.49 -6.01
N ALA A 299 9.95 1.41 -5.06
CA ALA A 299 9.14 2.55 -4.61
C ALA A 299 10.02 3.74 -4.19
N GLU A 300 11.08 3.47 -3.42
CA GLU A 300 12.05 4.45 -2.92
C GLU A 300 12.98 5.01 -4.02
N MET A 301 13.10 4.34 -5.18
CA MET A 301 13.88 4.82 -6.32
C MET A 301 13.09 5.86 -7.13
N SER A 302 13.10 7.09 -6.63
CA SER A 302 12.30 8.21 -7.17
C SER A 302 12.63 8.63 -8.60
N THR A 303 13.84 8.35 -9.10
CA THR A 303 14.28 8.80 -10.44
C THR A 303 14.71 7.63 -11.33
N PRO A 304 14.54 7.75 -12.67
CA PRO A 304 15.03 6.74 -13.62
C PRO A 304 16.54 6.45 -13.52
N HIS A 305 17.34 7.45 -13.13
CA HIS A 305 18.77 7.27 -12.92
C HIS A 305 19.07 6.39 -11.70
N GLN A 306 18.39 6.64 -10.57
CA GLN A 306 18.50 5.78 -9.40
C GLN A 306 18.10 4.33 -9.70
N ILE A 307 17.03 4.13 -10.49
CA ILE A 307 16.62 2.77 -10.90
C ILE A 307 17.75 2.08 -11.67
N ARG A 308 18.31 2.72 -12.71
CA ARG A 308 19.39 2.11 -13.53
C ARG A 308 20.63 1.78 -12.70
N ASP A 309 20.97 2.63 -11.75
CA ASP A 309 22.18 2.50 -10.95
C ASP A 309 22.02 1.51 -9.78
N CYS A 310 20.83 1.47 -9.16
CA CYS A 310 20.60 0.75 -7.91
C CYS A 310 19.80 -0.55 -8.07
N LEU A 311 18.86 -0.65 -9.03
CA LEU A 311 18.08 -1.87 -9.25
C LEU A 311 18.93 -3.12 -9.51
N PRO A 312 19.98 -3.12 -10.36
CA PRO A 312 20.82 -4.31 -10.53
C PRO A 312 21.49 -4.75 -9.21
N LEU A 313 21.90 -3.80 -8.37
CA LEU A 313 22.52 -4.07 -7.07
C LEU A 313 21.48 -4.55 -6.05
N ALA A 314 20.26 -4.02 -6.11
CA ALA A 314 19.12 -4.46 -5.31
C ALA A 314 18.78 -5.93 -5.61
N LEU A 315 18.70 -6.32 -6.88
CA LEU A 315 18.40 -7.70 -7.27
C LEU A 315 19.45 -8.69 -6.74
N ASP A 316 20.74 -8.35 -6.84
CA ASP A 316 21.83 -9.19 -6.31
C ASP A 316 21.77 -9.28 -4.77
N LEU A 317 21.40 -8.19 -4.12
CA LEU A 317 21.24 -8.12 -2.68
C LEU A 317 20.04 -8.93 -2.20
N LEU A 318 18.89 -8.84 -2.88
CA LEU A 318 17.69 -9.60 -2.55
C LEU A 318 17.93 -11.10 -2.72
N ALA A 319 18.58 -11.54 -3.80
CA ALA A 319 18.98 -12.93 -3.98
C ALA A 319 19.87 -13.44 -2.82
N ARG A 320 20.66 -12.54 -2.22
CA ARG A 320 21.53 -12.85 -1.08
C ARG A 320 20.78 -12.93 0.26
N VAL A 321 19.82 -12.04 0.51
CA VAL A 321 19.14 -11.91 1.81
C VAL A 321 17.80 -12.64 1.91
N ASN A 322 17.22 -13.07 0.79
CA ASN A 322 15.98 -13.85 0.75
C ASN A 322 16.28 -15.35 0.60
N ARG A 323 17.04 -15.89 1.57
CA ARG A 323 17.40 -17.32 1.65
C ARG A 323 17.79 -17.69 3.09
N PRO A 324 17.90 -18.98 3.46
CA PRO A 324 18.41 -19.33 4.77
C PRO A 324 19.83 -18.76 5.03
N PRO A 325 20.13 -18.26 6.25
CA PRO A 325 19.31 -18.31 7.45
C PRO A 325 18.64 -16.95 7.79
N PHE A 326 18.27 -16.16 6.79
CA PHE A 326 17.48 -14.96 6.99
C PHE A 326 16.01 -15.30 7.29
N CYS A 327 15.23 -14.35 7.80
CA CYS A 327 13.80 -14.52 7.97
C CYS A 327 13.07 -14.49 6.62
N ASP A 328 12.05 -15.32 6.46
CA ASP A 328 11.15 -15.35 5.28
C ASP A 328 9.97 -14.36 5.39
N ASP A 329 9.91 -13.61 6.48
CA ASP A 329 8.95 -12.54 6.78
C ASP A 329 9.68 -11.33 7.40
N GLY A 330 10.81 -10.97 6.78
CA GLY A 330 11.67 -9.86 7.20
C GLY A 330 11.08 -8.50 6.83
N ASN A 331 11.51 -7.42 7.49
CA ASN A 331 11.08 -6.07 7.13
C ASN A 331 12.27 -5.17 6.76
N MET A 332 13.34 -5.71 6.16
CA MET A 332 14.60 -4.97 5.99
C MET A 332 14.68 -4.10 4.71
N ALA A 333 13.75 -4.23 3.75
CA ALA A 333 13.83 -3.57 2.45
C ALA A 333 14.01 -2.05 2.53
N THR A 334 13.19 -1.33 3.30
CA THR A 334 13.36 0.12 3.45
C THR A 334 14.75 0.50 3.98
N ALA A 335 15.33 -0.27 4.90
CA ALA A 335 16.69 -0.03 5.40
C ALA A 335 17.75 -0.33 4.35
N LEU A 336 17.56 -1.38 3.53
CA LEU A 336 18.43 -1.70 2.41
C LEU A 336 18.40 -0.61 1.32
N SER A 337 17.23 -0.03 1.02
CA SER A 337 17.11 1.10 0.09
C SER A 337 18.00 2.28 0.51
N ASN A 338 17.92 2.63 1.80
CA ASN A 338 18.73 3.69 2.37
C ASN A 338 20.23 3.37 2.29
N LEU A 339 20.64 2.11 2.48
CA LEU A 339 22.04 1.68 2.32
C LEU A 339 22.51 1.68 0.86
N LEU A 340 21.65 1.35 -0.10
CA LEU A 340 21.96 1.43 -1.53
C LEU A 340 22.19 2.88 -1.99
N SER A 341 21.58 3.83 -1.30
CA SER A 341 21.78 5.27 -1.50
C SER A 341 23.15 5.79 -1.01
N LEU A 342 24.02 4.93 -0.46
CA LEU A 342 25.41 5.29 -0.19
C LEU A 342 26.11 5.78 -1.47
N PRO A 343 27.02 6.77 -1.36
CA PRO A 343 27.89 7.16 -2.46
C PRO A 343 28.66 5.97 -3.01
N GLU A 344 28.95 5.97 -4.32
CA GLU A 344 29.60 4.85 -5.01
C GLU A 344 30.87 4.35 -4.32
N ARG A 345 31.72 5.29 -3.85
CA ARG A 345 32.94 5.01 -3.06
C ARG A 345 32.69 4.13 -1.83
N GLU A 346 31.53 4.29 -1.20
CA GLU A 346 31.16 3.61 0.05
C GLU A 346 30.27 2.39 -0.18
N ARG A 347 29.50 2.40 -1.26
CA ARG A 347 28.57 1.33 -1.63
C ARG A 347 29.27 -0.03 -1.80
N GLY A 348 30.46 -0.04 -2.39
CA GLY A 348 31.25 -1.28 -2.55
C GLY A 348 31.60 -1.97 -1.23
N ARG A 349 31.90 -1.18 -0.17
CA ARG A 349 32.17 -1.72 1.18
C ARG A 349 30.93 -2.33 1.81
N PHE A 350 29.77 -1.70 1.63
CA PHE A 350 28.48 -2.22 2.09
C PHE A 350 28.14 -3.54 1.37
N LEU A 351 28.18 -3.57 0.04
CA LEU A 351 27.85 -4.76 -0.74
C LEU A 351 28.81 -5.92 -0.45
N GLY A 352 30.10 -5.61 -0.25
CA GLY A 352 31.14 -6.58 0.10
C GLY A 352 31.18 -6.98 1.59
N ALA A 353 30.31 -6.44 2.44
CA ALA A 353 30.30 -6.77 3.86
C ALA A 353 29.97 -8.26 4.08
N GLN A 354 30.40 -8.79 5.22
CA GLN A 354 30.17 -10.20 5.56
C GLN A 354 28.68 -10.49 5.78
N GLU A 355 28.27 -11.74 5.53
CA GLU A 355 26.87 -12.17 5.74
C GLU A 355 26.39 -11.95 7.18
N SER A 356 27.30 -12.03 8.17
CA SER A 356 27.01 -11.73 9.57
C SER A 356 26.46 -10.31 9.79
N SER A 357 26.87 -9.32 9.00
CA SER A 357 26.33 -7.95 9.06
C SER A 357 24.88 -7.89 8.59
N PHE A 358 24.56 -8.58 7.49
CA PHE A 358 23.19 -8.66 6.98
C PHE A 358 22.28 -9.42 7.95
N ARG A 359 22.75 -10.54 8.55
CA ARG A 359 21.95 -11.26 9.58
C ARG A 359 21.66 -10.39 10.81
N ARG A 360 22.55 -9.45 11.12
CA ARG A 360 22.31 -8.47 12.20
C ARG A 360 21.29 -7.41 11.80
N LEU A 361 21.23 -7.03 10.52
CA LEU A 361 20.21 -6.13 10.00
C LEU A 361 18.84 -6.82 10.01
N ASP A 362 18.76 -8.03 9.45
CA ASP A 362 17.56 -8.86 9.47
C ASP A 362 17.01 -9.02 10.89
N LYS A 363 17.87 -9.40 11.84
CA LYS A 363 17.50 -9.47 13.27
C LYS A 363 16.99 -8.13 13.84
N ALA A 364 17.55 -7.00 13.41
CA ALA A 364 17.13 -5.68 13.88
C ALA A 364 15.79 -5.25 13.24
N CYS A 365 15.46 -5.80 12.09
CA CYS A 365 14.25 -5.53 11.29
C CYS A 365 13.21 -6.66 11.37
N LEU A 366 13.28 -7.58 12.33
CA LEU A 366 12.30 -8.67 12.49
C LEU A 366 10.87 -8.17 12.76
N ARG A 367 10.73 -6.98 13.34
CA ARG A 367 9.43 -6.35 13.59
C ARG A 367 9.31 -5.13 12.72
N ARG A 368 8.18 -4.99 12.02
CA ARG A 368 7.89 -3.85 11.13
C ARG A 368 8.21 -2.49 11.76
N ASN A 369 7.70 -2.23 12.97
CA ASN A 369 7.96 -0.94 13.62
C ASN A 369 9.46 -0.70 13.92
N ALA A 370 10.19 -1.74 14.34
CA ALA A 370 11.62 -1.63 14.58
C ALA A 370 12.39 -1.40 13.28
N ALA A 371 11.97 -2.04 12.19
CA ALA A 371 12.50 -1.81 10.86
C ALA A 371 12.30 -0.37 10.39
N SER A 372 11.12 0.22 10.60
CA SER A 372 10.86 1.64 10.29
C SER A 372 11.83 2.56 11.04
N LEU A 373 12.01 2.36 12.35
CA LEU A 373 12.98 3.14 13.14
C LEU A 373 14.41 2.98 12.62
N VAL A 374 14.83 1.75 12.31
CA VAL A 374 16.16 1.47 11.77
C VAL A 374 16.32 2.16 10.41
N ALA A 375 15.35 2.04 9.50
CA ALA A 375 15.39 2.66 8.18
C ALA A 375 15.50 4.19 8.27
N TRP A 376 14.67 4.84 9.10
CA TRP A 376 14.70 6.28 9.34
C TRP A 376 16.05 6.77 9.90
N GLY A 377 16.63 6.00 10.82
CA GLY A 377 17.96 6.27 11.35
C GLY A 377 19.06 6.09 10.31
N ILE A 378 19.04 4.99 9.57
CA ILE A 378 20.01 4.70 8.50
C ILE A 378 19.95 5.78 7.42
N SER A 379 18.77 6.19 6.98
CA SER A 379 18.57 7.28 6.02
C SER A 379 19.31 8.55 6.47
N THR A 380 19.13 8.93 7.73
CA THR A 380 19.78 10.11 8.31
C THR A 380 21.30 9.94 8.37
N LEU A 381 21.78 8.77 8.79
CA LEU A 381 23.21 8.48 8.89
C LEU A 381 23.89 8.44 7.52
N VAL A 382 23.25 7.86 6.50
CA VAL A 382 23.75 7.82 5.11
C VAL A 382 23.87 9.24 4.55
N ALA A 383 22.87 10.09 4.77
CA ALA A 383 22.87 11.46 4.26
C ALA A 383 23.97 12.36 4.87
N ASN A 384 24.43 12.08 6.09
CA ASN A 384 25.34 12.98 6.83
C ASN A 384 26.71 12.36 7.14
N ALA A 385 26.82 11.04 7.20
CA ALA A 385 28.05 10.33 7.58
C ALA A 385 28.20 8.98 6.82
N PRO A 386 28.17 8.97 5.48
CA PRO A 386 28.12 7.73 4.69
C PRO A 386 29.34 6.81 4.92
N ALA A 387 30.54 7.38 5.08
CA ALA A 387 31.74 6.60 5.38
C ALA A 387 31.64 5.88 6.73
N LEU A 388 31.09 6.54 7.76
CA LEU A 388 30.86 5.91 9.06
C LEU A 388 29.85 4.76 8.95
N VAL A 389 28.79 4.92 8.15
CA VAL A 389 27.80 3.85 7.93
C VAL A 389 28.45 2.64 7.27
N ALA A 390 29.21 2.83 6.18
CA ALA A 390 29.89 1.74 5.49
C ALA A 390 30.89 1.01 6.41
N ASP A 391 31.71 1.76 7.15
CA ASP A 391 32.70 1.18 8.07
C ASP A 391 32.02 0.46 9.24
N ALA A 392 30.97 1.05 9.82
CA ALA A 392 30.24 0.44 10.93
C ALA A 392 29.41 -0.77 10.49
N PHE A 393 28.87 -0.78 9.28
CA PHE A 393 28.13 -1.93 8.76
C PHE A 393 29.06 -3.15 8.65
N ALA A 394 30.31 -2.95 8.22
CA ALA A 394 31.30 -4.01 8.13
C ALA A 394 31.89 -4.43 9.49
N SER A 395 32.18 -3.47 10.37
CA SER A 395 32.96 -3.72 11.60
C SER A 395 32.14 -3.80 12.89
N ALA A 396 30.98 -3.14 12.95
CA ALA A 396 30.16 -3.00 14.16
C ALA A 396 28.64 -2.95 13.88
N PRO A 397 28.07 -3.87 13.07
CA PRO A 397 26.68 -3.78 12.58
C PRO A 397 25.66 -3.68 13.71
N GLY A 398 25.86 -4.42 14.81
CA GLY A 398 24.96 -4.34 15.96
C GLY A 398 24.91 -2.96 16.62
N SER A 399 26.02 -2.24 16.66
CA SER A 399 26.05 -0.86 17.19
C SER A 399 25.46 0.14 16.20
N LEU A 400 25.64 -0.10 14.89
CA LEU A 400 25.01 0.69 13.84
C LEU A 400 23.49 0.65 13.95
N PHE A 401 22.88 -0.54 13.97
CA PHE A 401 21.41 -0.65 13.97
C PHE A 401 20.77 -0.19 15.28
N ARG A 402 21.43 -0.38 16.43
CA ARG A 402 20.97 0.24 17.68
C ARG A 402 20.98 1.77 17.60
N THR A 403 22.04 2.34 17.05
CA THR A 403 22.15 3.79 16.88
C THR A 403 21.13 4.32 15.87
N ALA A 404 20.91 3.60 14.77
CA ALA A 404 19.89 3.93 13.79
C ALA A 404 18.50 3.90 14.42
N ARG A 405 18.15 2.85 15.17
CA ARG A 405 16.88 2.77 15.90
C ARG A 405 16.69 3.95 16.85
N ASP A 406 17.68 4.22 17.72
CA ASP A 406 17.61 5.31 18.69
C ASP A 406 17.44 6.68 17.99
N LEU A 407 18.13 6.88 16.86
CA LEU A 407 17.99 8.09 16.06
C LEU A 407 16.61 8.17 15.38
N GLY A 408 16.11 7.05 14.84
CA GLY A 408 14.84 6.95 14.11
C GLY A 408 13.61 7.33 14.94
N VAL A 409 13.72 7.27 16.27
CA VAL A 409 12.66 7.73 17.19
C VAL A 409 12.37 9.23 17.05
N LEU A 410 13.38 10.04 16.72
CA LEU A 410 13.25 11.49 16.70
C LEU A 410 12.55 11.98 15.41
N SER A 411 11.97 13.19 15.44
CA SER A 411 11.47 13.84 14.21
C SER A 411 12.61 14.03 13.21
N TRP A 412 12.29 14.15 11.92
CA TRP A 412 13.30 14.34 10.87
C TRP A 412 14.22 15.54 11.11
N GLU A 413 13.64 16.67 11.53
CA GLU A 413 14.36 17.91 11.84
C GLU A 413 15.28 17.72 13.04
N ALA A 414 14.78 17.06 14.10
CA ALA A 414 15.54 16.78 15.30
C ALA A 414 16.72 15.85 15.02
N ARG A 415 16.53 14.81 14.19
CA ARG A 415 17.58 13.89 13.73
C ARG A 415 18.70 14.63 13.02
N ARG A 416 18.36 15.46 12.03
CA ARG A 416 19.34 16.23 11.24
C ARG A 416 20.13 17.20 12.10
N GLU A 417 19.43 17.97 12.95
CA GLU A 417 20.07 18.97 13.80
C GLU A 417 20.98 18.32 14.85
N LEU A 418 20.55 17.22 15.46
CA LEU A 418 21.35 16.46 16.41
C LEU A 418 22.61 15.93 15.74
N LEU A 419 22.47 15.29 14.58
CA LEU A 419 23.61 14.69 13.88
C LEU A 419 24.61 15.77 13.43
N ARG A 420 24.13 16.92 12.93
CA ARG A 420 24.99 18.07 12.60
C ARG A 420 25.84 18.52 13.79
N ARG A 421 25.27 18.59 15.00
CA ARG A 421 26.02 18.94 16.22
C ARG A 421 26.99 17.83 16.63
N CYS A 422 26.58 16.57 16.55
CA CYS A 422 27.44 15.43 16.88
C CYS A 422 28.66 15.34 15.97
N LEU A 423 28.48 15.56 14.66
CA LEU A 423 29.57 15.50 13.68
C LEU A 423 30.61 16.61 13.85
N ALA A 424 30.29 17.68 14.60
CA ALA A 424 31.25 18.71 14.98
C ALA A 424 32.16 18.31 16.16
N LEU A 425 31.90 17.17 16.82
CA LEU A 425 32.75 16.67 17.89
C LEU A 425 34.08 16.15 17.32
N GLY A 426 35.17 16.38 18.05
CA GLY A 426 36.52 16.03 17.59
C GLY A 426 36.71 14.53 17.28
N VAL A 427 35.89 13.63 17.85
CA VAL A 427 35.94 12.18 17.55
C VAL A 427 35.54 11.83 16.10
N PHE A 428 34.86 12.73 15.40
CA PHE A 428 34.48 12.57 13.99
C PHE A 428 35.50 13.15 13.01
N ASP A 429 36.56 13.80 13.49
CA ASP A 429 37.64 14.28 12.63
C ASP A 429 38.35 13.09 11.93
N LEU A 430 38.60 13.22 10.63
CA LEU A 430 39.35 12.23 9.85
C LEU A 430 40.78 12.06 10.38
N GLN A 431 41.35 13.09 10.99
CA GLN A 431 42.69 13.05 11.58
C GLN A 431 42.76 12.28 12.90
N VAL A 432 41.62 11.90 13.51
CA VAL A 432 41.60 11.09 14.74
C VAL A 432 42.32 9.76 14.55
N GLU A 433 42.22 9.17 13.36
CA GLU A 433 42.89 7.90 13.05
C GLU A 433 44.41 8.02 13.11
N ARG A 434 44.96 9.22 12.91
CA ARG A 434 46.41 9.48 12.85
C ARG A 434 46.95 10.13 14.12
N CYS A 435 46.08 10.55 15.05
CA CYS A 435 46.54 11.27 16.23
C CYS A 435 47.29 10.36 17.24
N PRO A 436 48.17 10.95 18.08
CA PRO A 436 48.78 10.25 19.20
C PRO A 436 47.73 9.65 20.14
N LEU A 437 48.08 8.55 20.82
CA LEU A 437 47.16 7.81 21.70
C LEU A 437 46.50 8.72 22.75
N GLU A 438 47.26 9.64 23.34
CA GLU A 438 46.80 10.50 24.42
C GLU A 438 45.71 11.46 23.94
N LYS A 439 45.86 12.01 22.72
CA LYS A 439 44.83 12.83 22.09
C LYS A 439 43.60 11.98 21.74
N LEU A 440 43.80 10.76 21.26
CA LEU A 440 42.70 9.83 20.98
C LEU A 440 41.90 9.51 22.26
N LEU A 441 42.58 9.23 23.37
CA LEU A 441 41.94 8.96 24.66
C LEU A 441 41.20 10.20 25.20
N GLN A 442 41.79 11.39 25.09
CA GLN A 442 41.11 12.65 25.46
C GLN A 442 39.83 12.86 24.67
N LEU A 443 39.85 12.60 23.35
CA LEU A 443 38.66 12.71 22.52
C LEU A 443 37.60 11.68 22.91
N ILE A 444 38.00 10.45 23.26
CA ILE A 444 37.07 9.40 23.69
C ILE A 444 36.42 9.73 25.04
N ASP A 445 37.16 10.36 25.96
CA ASP A 445 36.61 10.76 27.26
C ASP A 445 35.48 11.80 27.13
N THR A 446 35.41 12.54 26.01
CA THR A 446 34.29 13.45 25.73
C THR A 446 32.99 12.71 25.41
N VAL A 447 33.06 11.40 25.19
CA VAL A 447 31.92 10.52 24.89
C VAL A 447 31.66 9.63 26.10
N ASP A 448 30.69 10.02 26.93
CA ASP A 448 30.39 9.34 28.21
C ASP A 448 30.23 7.81 28.06
N ALA A 449 29.48 7.37 27.04
CA ALA A 449 29.27 5.94 26.78
C ALA A 449 30.50 5.16 26.27
N ALA A 450 31.57 5.84 25.83
CA ALA A 450 32.73 5.21 25.20
C ALA A 450 33.84 4.82 26.18
N GLY A 451 33.78 5.26 27.44
CA GLY A 451 34.82 4.95 28.44
C GLY A 451 35.04 3.45 28.67
N SER A 452 33.96 2.65 28.56
CA SER A 452 34.02 1.19 28.65
C SER A 452 34.68 0.53 27.42
N MET A 453 34.74 1.24 26.29
CA MET A 453 35.30 0.75 25.04
C MET A 453 36.83 0.87 24.99
N VAL A 454 37.43 1.71 25.85
CA VAL A 454 38.87 1.79 26.01
C VAL A 454 39.39 0.50 26.67
N PRO A 455 40.33 -0.23 26.03
CA PRO A 455 40.93 -1.42 26.60
C PRO A 455 41.37 -1.20 28.05
N ARG A 456 40.98 -2.11 28.95
CA ARG A 456 41.29 -2.00 30.38
C ARG A 456 42.79 -1.75 30.63
N ALA A 457 43.66 -2.39 29.85
CA ALA A 457 45.11 -2.21 29.95
C ALA A 457 45.57 -0.76 29.69
N LEU A 458 44.96 -0.05 28.72
CA LEU A 458 45.24 1.35 28.47
C LEU A 458 44.69 2.26 29.58
N ARG A 459 43.50 1.93 30.12
CA ARG A 459 42.93 2.65 31.27
C ARG A 459 43.81 2.49 32.52
N ASP A 460 44.31 1.29 32.77
CA ASP A 460 45.21 1.00 33.89
C ASP A 460 46.57 1.66 33.71
N GLN A 461 47.10 1.72 32.48
CA GLN A 461 48.32 2.46 32.18
C GLN A 461 48.17 3.96 32.42
N ARG A 462 47.10 4.56 31.91
CA ARG A 462 46.82 5.99 32.12
C ARG A 462 46.61 6.34 33.60
N ALA A 463 46.09 5.41 34.38
CA ALA A 463 45.92 5.57 35.82
C ALA A 463 47.17 5.19 36.65
N GLY A 464 48.31 4.88 36.01
CA GLY A 464 49.54 4.49 36.70
C GLY A 464 49.50 3.12 37.38
N ARG A 465 48.46 2.31 37.15
CA ARG A 465 48.28 0.98 37.76
C ARG A 465 49.03 -0.13 37.03
N ARG A 466 49.48 0.11 35.80
CA ARG A 466 50.18 -0.86 34.96
C ARG A 466 51.15 -0.18 34.01
N VAL A 467 52.34 -0.74 33.82
CA VAL A 467 53.26 -0.33 32.74
C VAL A 467 53.06 -1.26 31.55
N LEU A 468 52.86 -0.71 30.35
CA LEU A 468 52.78 -1.47 29.10
C LEU A 468 54.02 -1.19 28.25
N SER A 469 54.51 -2.19 27.52
CA SER A 469 55.56 -1.99 26.52
C SER A 469 55.01 -1.27 25.28
N ASP A 470 55.88 -0.62 24.50
CA ASP A 470 55.49 0.09 23.27
C ASP A 470 54.71 -0.80 22.29
N ALA A 471 55.12 -2.07 22.16
CA ALA A 471 54.41 -3.04 21.33
C ALA A 471 52.99 -3.34 21.85
N GLN A 472 52.80 -3.40 23.19
CA GLN A 472 51.48 -3.57 23.79
C GLN A 472 50.61 -2.32 23.59
N VAL A 473 51.19 -1.13 23.77
CA VAL A 473 50.54 0.16 23.52
C VAL A 473 50.08 0.25 22.07
N ALA A 474 50.97 0.00 21.10
CA ALA A 474 50.66 0.01 19.67
C ALA A 474 49.54 -0.97 19.31
N ARG A 475 49.58 -2.19 19.86
CA ARG A 475 48.52 -3.20 19.66
C ARG A 475 47.18 -2.73 20.22
N HIS A 476 47.15 -2.16 21.42
CA HIS A 476 45.91 -1.67 22.02
C HIS A 476 45.39 -0.41 21.30
N GLN A 477 46.27 0.46 20.83
CA GLN A 477 45.93 1.61 20.00
C GLN A 477 45.33 1.17 18.65
N ALA A 478 45.90 0.15 18.00
CA ALA A 478 45.34 -0.42 16.78
C ALA A 478 43.93 -0.99 17.01
N LYS A 479 43.72 -1.75 18.10
CA LYS A 479 42.38 -2.22 18.50
C LYS A 479 41.41 -1.08 18.77
N LEU A 480 41.88 0.00 19.39
CA LEU A 480 41.05 1.17 19.67
C LEU A 480 40.63 1.88 18.38
N ARG A 481 41.55 2.02 17.42
CA ARG A 481 41.26 2.54 16.08
C ARG A 481 40.25 1.69 15.32
N GLN A 482 40.37 0.36 15.38
CA GLN A 482 39.39 -0.56 14.81
C GLN A 482 37.99 -0.40 15.42
N ARG A 483 37.88 0.11 16.66
CA ARG A 483 36.61 0.39 17.34
C ARG A 483 36.11 1.82 17.18
N LEU A 484 36.79 2.67 16.41
CA LEU A 484 36.35 4.06 16.17
C LEU A 484 34.93 4.16 15.63
N PRO A 485 34.46 3.31 14.70
CA PRO A 485 33.06 3.34 14.27
C PRO A 485 32.09 3.12 15.43
N GLU A 486 32.39 2.17 16.33
CA GLU A 486 31.57 1.89 17.51
C GLU A 486 31.53 3.07 18.50
N ILE A 487 32.68 3.73 18.72
CA ILE A 487 32.80 4.91 19.59
C ILE A 487 32.02 6.09 19.03
N ARG A 488 32.14 6.36 17.73
CA ARG A 488 31.40 7.43 17.04
C ARG A 488 29.89 7.20 17.13
N LEU A 489 29.44 5.98 16.94
CA LEU A 489 28.04 5.59 17.11
C LEU A 489 27.56 5.74 18.57
N ALA A 490 28.40 5.40 19.56
CA ALA A 490 28.09 5.63 20.97
C ALA A 490 27.94 7.13 21.31
N ALA A 491 28.70 8.01 20.66
CA ALA A 491 28.55 9.45 20.79
C ALA A 491 27.17 9.93 20.29
N ILE A 492 26.73 9.42 19.12
CA ILE A 492 25.40 9.75 18.57
C ILE A 492 24.29 9.28 19.53
N ARG A 493 24.38 8.05 20.04
CA ARG A 493 23.39 7.52 21.00
C ARG A 493 23.34 8.33 22.30
N SER A 494 24.50 8.73 22.83
CA SER A 494 24.57 9.56 24.04
C SER A 494 23.89 10.92 23.80
N ALA A 495 24.08 11.50 22.61
CA ALA A 495 23.41 12.74 22.23
C ALA A 495 21.90 12.58 22.05
N VAL A 496 21.42 11.45 21.54
CA VAL A 496 19.99 11.12 21.46
C VAL A 496 19.38 11.06 22.86
N ILE A 497 20.00 10.32 23.79
CA ILE A 497 19.51 10.24 25.18
C ILE A 497 19.47 11.64 25.81
N ALA A 498 20.55 12.41 25.68
CA ALA A 498 20.58 13.79 26.20
C ALA A 498 19.54 14.70 25.53
N HIS A 499 19.17 14.46 24.28
CA HIS A 499 18.09 15.17 23.61
C HIS A 499 16.72 14.82 24.21
N LEU A 500 16.46 13.52 24.41
CA LEU A 500 15.23 13.03 25.02
C LEU A 500 15.07 13.55 26.46
N GLU A 501 16.11 13.51 27.29
CA GLU A 501 16.09 14.02 28.66
C GLU A 501 15.80 15.52 28.74
N ARG A 502 16.43 16.32 27.86
CA ARG A 502 16.18 17.77 27.76
C ARG A 502 14.74 18.10 27.36
N SER A 503 14.04 17.22 26.64
CA SER A 503 12.66 17.47 26.21
C SER A 503 11.69 17.63 27.38
N ILE A 504 11.98 16.97 28.51
CA ILE A 504 11.19 17.06 29.74
C ILE A 504 11.92 17.74 30.91
N GLY A 505 13.21 18.04 30.77
CA GLY A 505 13.99 18.75 31.80
C GLY A 505 14.59 17.82 32.85
N LEU A 506 14.83 16.55 32.52
CA LEU A 506 15.52 15.60 33.38
C LEU A 506 17.04 15.67 33.17
N GLN A 507 17.79 15.33 34.22
CA GLN A 507 19.25 15.21 34.16
C GLN A 507 19.72 13.77 33.93
N ARG A 508 18.98 12.78 34.43
CA ARG A 508 19.22 11.34 34.22
C ARG A 508 17.90 10.60 34.26
N THR A 509 17.64 9.77 33.25
CA THR A 509 16.42 8.96 33.16
C THR A 509 16.70 7.48 33.43
N THR A 510 15.69 6.75 33.93
CA THR A 510 15.75 5.28 33.99
C THR A 510 15.54 4.69 32.60
N ARG A 511 15.80 3.38 32.45
CA ARG A 511 15.58 2.70 31.17
C ARG A 511 14.09 2.71 30.78
N GLU A 512 13.22 2.54 31.75
CA GLU A 512 11.77 2.51 31.57
C GLU A 512 11.26 3.89 31.12
N ALA A 513 11.74 4.96 31.74
CA ALA A 513 11.39 6.31 31.35
C ALA A 513 11.98 6.70 29.99
N LEU A 514 13.09 6.10 29.55
CA LEU A 514 13.64 6.36 28.21
C LEU A 514 12.66 5.95 27.11
N GLU A 515 12.03 4.77 27.19
CA GLU A 515 11.07 4.32 26.17
C GLU A 515 9.84 5.23 26.11
N ALA A 516 9.36 5.71 27.26
CA ALA A 516 8.29 6.71 27.31
C ALA A 516 8.68 8.04 26.65
N LEU A 517 9.95 8.46 26.78
CA LEU A 517 10.47 9.65 26.10
C LEU A 517 10.65 9.43 24.60
N GLU A 518 11.01 8.22 24.19
CA GLU A 518 11.04 7.83 22.78
C GLU A 518 9.62 7.95 22.20
N LEU A 519 8.61 7.42 22.88
CA LEU A 519 7.22 7.48 22.43
C LEU A 519 6.69 8.91 22.37
N LEU A 520 7.12 9.77 23.31
CA LEU A 520 6.81 11.20 23.28
C LEU A 520 7.25 11.89 21.98
N GLN A 521 8.34 11.45 21.36
CA GLN A 521 8.77 12.01 20.08
C GLN A 521 7.84 11.62 18.93
N GLN A 522 7.12 10.50 19.03
CA GLN A 522 6.24 9.99 17.97
C GLN A 522 4.76 10.29 18.19
N ALA A 523 4.39 10.74 19.39
CA ALA A 523 3.01 11.06 19.71
C ALA A 523 2.58 12.45 19.20
N GLU A 524 2.69 12.77 17.90
CA GLU A 524 2.57 14.15 17.39
C GLU A 524 1.33 14.92 17.86
N GLY A 525 0.11 14.37 17.71
CA GLY A 525 -1.12 15.04 18.17
C GLY A 525 -1.26 15.07 19.69
N ASN A 526 -0.66 14.11 20.41
CA ASN A 526 -0.74 13.97 21.86
C ASN A 526 0.51 14.48 22.61
N ARG A 527 1.52 15.01 21.90
CA ARG A 527 2.87 15.31 22.42
C ARG A 527 2.83 16.27 23.60
N ARG A 528 2.01 17.31 23.51
CA ARG A 528 1.90 18.31 24.58
C ARG A 528 1.29 17.74 25.85
N GLY A 529 0.23 16.93 25.72
CA GLY A 529 -0.43 16.27 26.84
C GLY A 529 0.51 15.28 27.52
N LEU A 530 1.10 14.38 26.72
CA LEU A 530 2.03 13.37 27.21
C LEU A 530 3.26 13.99 27.88
N ARG A 531 3.83 15.06 27.32
CA ARG A 531 4.97 15.77 27.93
C ARG A 531 4.64 16.30 29.32
N ARG A 532 3.43 16.86 29.51
CA ARG A 532 2.99 17.39 30.81
C ARG A 532 2.80 16.26 31.81
N PHE A 533 2.14 15.19 31.39
CA PHE A 533 1.96 13.98 32.18
C PHE A 533 3.32 13.40 32.63
N LEU A 534 4.24 13.12 31.70
CA LEU A 534 5.54 12.52 32.01
C LEU A 534 6.36 13.39 32.98
N ARG A 535 6.30 14.73 32.84
CA ARG A 535 6.96 15.63 33.79
C ARG A 535 6.39 15.51 35.20
N ALA A 536 5.07 15.46 35.35
CA ALA A 536 4.43 15.31 36.65
C ALA A 536 4.70 13.93 37.25
N HIS A 537 4.48 12.87 36.47
CA HIS A 537 4.67 11.49 36.90
C HIS A 537 6.12 11.22 37.35
N LEU A 538 7.11 11.64 36.55
CA LEU A 538 8.53 11.47 36.90
C LEU A 538 9.01 12.42 38.01
N ALA A 539 8.22 13.44 38.35
CA ALA A 539 8.42 14.27 39.56
C ALA A 539 7.74 13.68 40.81
N GLY A 540 7.15 12.48 40.71
CA GLY A 540 6.51 11.80 41.84
C GLY A 540 5.04 12.12 42.04
N ASP A 541 4.33 12.63 41.02
CA ASP A 541 2.87 12.85 41.05
C ASP A 541 2.14 11.75 40.23
N PRO A 542 1.89 10.56 40.81
CA PRO A 542 1.23 9.46 40.11
C PRO A 542 -0.24 9.76 39.79
N ASP A 543 -0.90 10.61 40.59
CA ASP A 543 -2.33 10.91 40.48
C ASP A 543 -2.65 12.11 39.57
N TYR A 544 -1.65 12.61 38.83
CA TYR A 544 -1.79 13.79 37.96
C TYR A 544 -3.03 13.70 37.04
N LEU A 545 -3.26 12.54 36.43
CA LEU A 545 -4.37 12.33 35.49
C LEU A 545 -5.73 12.24 36.18
N LEU A 546 -5.80 11.58 37.34
CA LEU A 546 -7.03 11.45 38.14
C LEU A 546 -7.53 12.81 38.63
N ARG A 547 -6.61 13.69 39.02
CA ARG A 547 -6.94 15.04 39.50
C ARG A 547 -7.07 16.08 38.38
N HIS A 548 -6.86 15.70 37.13
CA HIS A 548 -6.93 16.64 36.02
C HIS A 548 -8.37 17.17 35.84
N PRO A 549 -8.60 18.49 35.65
CA PRO A 549 -9.94 19.05 35.55
C PRO A 549 -10.81 18.42 34.46
N ALA A 550 -10.21 18.03 33.33
CA ALA A 550 -10.94 17.36 32.25
C ALA A 550 -11.41 15.95 32.65
N THR A 551 -10.57 15.18 33.37
CA THR A 551 -10.95 13.88 33.95
C THR A 551 -12.10 14.02 34.94
N VAL A 552 -12.03 15.02 35.83
CA VAL A 552 -13.10 15.31 36.80
C VAL A 552 -14.39 15.74 36.09
N ALA A 553 -14.30 16.53 35.02
CA ALA A 553 -15.46 16.94 34.23
C ALA A 553 -16.10 15.76 33.49
N TRP A 554 -15.29 14.86 32.93
CA TRP A 554 -15.75 13.61 32.33
C TRP A 554 -16.47 12.76 33.37
N ALA A 555 -15.84 12.48 34.51
CA ALA A 555 -16.45 11.66 35.58
C ALA A 555 -17.81 12.19 36.07
N ARG A 556 -18.00 13.52 36.10
CA ARG A 556 -19.29 14.13 36.45
C ARG A 556 -20.38 13.93 35.40
N ARG A 557 -20.02 13.79 34.12
CA ARG A 557 -20.95 13.48 33.02
C ARG A 557 -21.31 12.00 32.95
N HIS A 558 -20.49 11.14 33.54
CA HIS A 558 -20.64 9.68 33.56
C HIS A 558 -20.85 9.16 34.99
N PRO A 559 -21.92 9.60 35.70
CA PRO A 559 -22.10 9.30 37.12
C PRO A 559 -22.37 7.80 37.41
N GLY A 560 -22.71 7.01 36.39
CA GLY A 560 -22.88 5.56 36.50
C GLY A 560 -21.55 4.80 36.58
N ILE A 561 -20.44 5.42 36.18
CA ILE A 561 -19.12 4.78 36.16
C ILE A 561 -18.43 4.95 37.50
N ASP A 562 -18.32 3.86 38.27
CA ASP A 562 -17.46 3.84 39.45
C ASP A 562 -15.98 3.86 39.03
N LEU A 563 -15.39 5.07 39.05
CA LEU A 563 -13.99 5.29 38.74
C LEU A 563 -13.03 4.45 39.59
N ALA A 564 -13.37 4.16 40.84
CA ALA A 564 -12.48 3.37 41.71
C ALA A 564 -12.46 1.91 41.26
N THR A 565 -13.59 1.38 40.81
CA THR A 565 -13.67 0.04 40.21
C THR A 565 -12.99 0.02 38.84
N TRP A 566 -13.24 1.01 37.99
CA TRP A 566 -12.62 1.12 36.66
C TRP A 566 -11.08 1.17 36.72
N THR A 567 -10.53 2.01 37.60
CA THR A 567 -9.07 2.19 37.73
C THR A 567 -8.38 1.07 38.50
N ARG A 568 -9.14 0.29 39.28
CA ARG A 568 -8.63 -0.93 39.91
C ARG A 568 -8.64 -2.10 38.93
N GLY A 569 -9.67 -2.22 38.10
CA GLY A 569 -9.89 -3.34 37.21
C GLY A 569 -10.19 -4.66 37.95
N ILE A 570 -10.07 -5.77 37.22
CA ILE A 570 -10.30 -7.13 37.72
C ILE A 570 -9.07 -7.98 37.47
N ASP A 571 -8.76 -8.86 38.42
CA ASP A 571 -7.69 -9.85 38.32
C ASP A 571 -8.29 -11.22 37.96
N HIS A 572 -7.81 -11.81 36.87
CA HIS A 572 -8.24 -13.13 36.42
C HIS A 572 -7.04 -14.07 36.29
N HIS A 573 -7.09 -15.20 36.99
CA HIS A 573 -6.00 -16.18 37.02
C HIS A 573 -6.47 -17.53 36.49
N PHE A 574 -5.66 -18.14 35.63
CA PHE A 574 -5.92 -19.46 35.08
C PHE A 574 -4.62 -20.16 34.70
N THR A 575 -4.72 -21.42 34.26
CA THR A 575 -3.58 -22.21 33.80
C THR A 575 -3.83 -22.68 32.38
N THR A 576 -2.82 -22.55 31.52
CA THR A 576 -2.87 -23.03 30.13
C THR A 576 -1.51 -23.57 29.71
N GLY A 577 -1.49 -24.73 29.05
CA GLY A 577 -0.23 -25.40 28.67
C GLY A 577 0.71 -25.67 29.85
N GLY A 578 0.17 -25.87 31.06
CA GLY A 578 0.95 -26.06 32.29
C GLY A 578 1.60 -24.79 32.85
N ARG A 579 1.29 -23.60 32.32
CA ARG A 579 1.80 -22.31 32.83
C ARG A 579 0.67 -21.52 33.49
N ALA A 580 0.98 -20.90 34.63
CA ALA A 580 0.09 -19.94 35.26
C ALA A 580 0.07 -18.65 34.43
N VAL A 581 -1.13 -18.14 34.16
CA VAL A 581 -1.35 -16.88 33.44
C VAL A 581 -2.28 -16.02 34.28
N SER A 582 -2.00 -14.72 34.30
CA SER A 582 -2.87 -13.70 34.90
C SER A 582 -3.24 -12.65 33.88
N ILE A 583 -4.50 -12.21 33.88
CA ILE A 583 -4.97 -11.05 33.14
C ILE A 583 -5.39 -9.99 34.16
N HIS A 584 -4.80 -8.82 34.08
CA HIS A 584 -5.15 -7.68 34.93
C HIS A 584 -4.93 -6.35 34.19
N LEU A 585 -5.53 -5.31 34.74
CA LEU A 585 -5.35 -3.92 34.31
C LEU A 585 -3.91 -3.46 34.56
N GLU A 586 -3.25 -2.91 33.54
CA GLU A 586 -1.94 -2.28 33.74
C GLU A 586 -2.11 -0.92 34.42
N ARG A 587 -1.42 -0.74 35.55
CA ARG A 587 -1.50 0.48 36.37
C ARG A 587 -0.24 1.33 36.29
N ASP A 588 0.88 0.77 35.83
CA ASP A 588 2.07 1.56 35.55
C ASP A 588 1.91 2.25 34.18
N PRO A 589 1.73 3.58 34.14
CA PRO A 589 1.56 4.29 32.88
C PRO A 589 2.78 4.15 31.96
N LEU A 590 3.99 3.92 32.49
CA LEU A 590 5.17 3.66 31.66
C LEU A 590 5.09 2.29 30.98
N GLU A 591 4.42 1.31 31.59
CA GLU A 591 4.12 0.00 30.99
C GLU A 591 2.94 0.07 30.01
N VAL A 592 1.94 0.92 30.26
CA VAL A 592 0.85 1.18 29.30
C VAL A 592 1.40 1.75 27.99
N LEU A 593 2.36 2.67 28.04
CA LEU A 593 3.00 3.22 26.82
C LEU A 593 3.68 2.15 25.95
N LYS A 594 3.97 0.96 26.51
CA LYS A 594 4.58 -0.18 25.80
C LYS A 594 3.55 -1.14 25.19
N LEU A 595 2.25 -0.82 25.24
CA LEU A 595 1.17 -1.71 24.78
C LEU A 595 1.35 -2.18 23.34
N GLY A 596 1.92 -1.33 22.48
CA GLY A 596 2.24 -1.71 21.12
C GLY A 596 3.57 -2.43 20.98
N THR A 597 4.58 -2.06 21.78
CA THR A 597 5.92 -2.66 21.78
C THR A 597 5.88 -4.15 22.17
N TYR A 598 5.09 -4.52 23.17
CA TYR A 598 5.05 -5.90 23.66
C TYR A 598 4.57 -6.88 22.59
N VAL A 599 3.49 -6.53 21.89
CA VAL A 599 2.81 -7.41 20.93
C VAL A 599 3.13 -7.09 19.46
N GLY A 600 3.97 -6.08 19.20
CA GLY A 600 4.37 -5.69 17.85
C GLY A 600 3.27 -5.05 17.01
N SER A 601 2.27 -4.41 17.64
CA SER A 601 1.17 -3.73 16.92
C SER A 601 1.55 -2.32 16.44
N CYS A 602 0.73 -1.73 15.57
CA CYS A 602 0.88 -0.37 15.05
C CYS A 602 0.91 0.75 16.11
N LEU A 603 0.57 0.43 17.37
CA LEU A 603 0.60 1.34 18.52
C LEU A 603 1.99 1.46 19.18
N GLY A 604 2.97 0.66 18.74
CA GLY A 604 4.31 0.64 19.33
C GLY A 604 5.25 1.68 18.72
N LEU A 605 6.45 1.83 19.30
CA LEU A 605 7.50 2.69 18.75
C LEU A 605 7.85 2.31 17.30
N GLY A 606 7.70 3.26 16.38
CA GLY A 606 7.89 3.09 14.94
C GLY A 606 6.63 2.70 14.17
N GLY A 607 5.50 2.48 14.85
CA GLY A 607 4.21 2.18 14.23
C GLY A 607 3.46 3.44 13.79
N SER A 608 2.53 3.28 12.85
CA SER A 608 1.73 4.38 12.27
C SER A 608 0.79 5.08 13.26
N PHE A 609 0.49 4.45 14.40
CA PHE A 609 -0.48 4.94 15.38
C PHE A 609 0.13 4.98 16.80
N ALA A 610 1.45 5.18 16.91
CA ALA A 610 2.14 5.30 18.20
C ALA A 610 1.54 6.40 19.10
N CYS A 611 0.95 7.45 18.53
CA CYS A 611 0.25 8.50 19.27
C CYS A 611 -0.95 8.00 20.09
N SER A 612 -1.57 6.89 19.69
CA SER A 612 -2.71 6.30 20.40
C SER A 612 -2.32 5.63 21.70
N ALA A 613 -1.08 5.11 21.83
CA ALA A 613 -0.57 4.65 23.12
C ALA A 613 -0.52 5.79 24.15
N ALA A 614 -0.22 7.01 23.70
CA ALA A 614 -0.31 8.19 24.55
C ALA A 614 -1.76 8.53 24.93
N ALA A 615 -2.73 8.33 24.03
CA ALA A 615 -4.14 8.56 24.33
C ALA A 615 -4.67 7.60 25.41
N VAL A 616 -4.27 6.32 25.35
CA VAL A 616 -4.64 5.31 26.37
C VAL A 616 -4.13 5.70 27.76
N VAL A 617 -2.96 6.32 27.86
CA VAL A 617 -2.48 6.85 29.14
C VAL A 617 -3.19 8.15 29.52
N LEU A 618 -3.38 9.06 28.58
CA LEU A 618 -3.87 10.41 28.88
C LEU A 618 -5.36 10.44 29.25
N ASP A 619 -6.18 9.58 28.65
CA ASP A 619 -7.62 9.63 28.81
C ASP A 619 -8.09 8.57 29.81
N ILE A 620 -8.71 9.03 30.90
CA ILE A 620 -9.13 8.12 31.98
C ILE A 620 -10.12 7.04 31.52
N ASN A 621 -10.87 7.29 30.45
CA ASN A 621 -11.87 6.36 29.90
C ASN A 621 -11.27 5.25 29.03
N LYS A 622 -9.94 5.16 28.92
CA LYS A 622 -9.23 4.13 28.16
C LYS A 622 -8.28 3.40 29.10
N GLN A 623 -8.17 2.09 28.90
CA GLN A 623 -7.32 1.22 29.72
C GLN A 623 -6.74 0.08 28.88
N VAL A 624 -5.71 -0.59 29.41
CA VAL A 624 -5.13 -1.79 28.81
C VAL A 624 -5.08 -2.93 29.83
N LEU A 625 -5.49 -4.11 29.38
CA LEU A 625 -5.37 -5.38 30.08
C LEU A 625 -4.17 -6.14 29.51
N TYR A 626 -3.32 -6.69 30.37
CA TYR A 626 -2.23 -7.59 29.95
C TYR A 626 -2.43 -8.99 30.48
N ALA A 627 -2.26 -9.98 29.59
CA ALA A 627 -2.03 -11.36 29.98
C ALA A 627 -0.52 -11.56 30.23
N ARG A 628 -0.14 -11.94 31.45
CA ARG A 628 1.25 -12.20 31.83
C ARG A 628 1.44 -13.62 32.35
N ASP A 629 2.59 -14.22 32.03
CA ASP A 629 3.01 -15.50 32.61
C ASP A 629 3.64 -15.34 34.01
N ASP A 630 4.06 -16.46 34.60
CA ASP A 630 4.75 -16.53 35.90
C ASP A 630 6.10 -15.80 35.94
N ARG A 631 6.66 -15.44 34.78
CA ARG A 631 7.90 -14.64 34.63
C ARG A 631 7.59 -13.17 34.35
N ASN A 632 6.33 -12.77 34.47
CA ASN A 632 5.83 -11.43 34.17
C ASN A 632 5.96 -11.03 32.68
N ALA A 633 6.18 -11.99 31.78
CA ALA A 633 6.25 -11.72 30.35
C ALA A 633 4.85 -11.53 29.77
N VAL A 634 4.66 -10.45 29.00
CA VAL A 634 3.38 -10.18 28.32
C VAL A 634 3.18 -11.18 27.20
N LEU A 635 2.10 -11.95 27.28
CA LEU A 635 1.68 -12.93 26.29
C LEU A 635 0.71 -12.31 25.27
N ALA A 636 -0.20 -11.46 25.76
CA ALA A 636 -1.22 -10.79 24.97
C ALA A 636 -1.71 -9.52 25.67
N ARG A 637 -2.39 -8.64 24.94
CA ARG A 637 -2.97 -7.40 25.46
C ARG A 637 -4.33 -7.12 24.85
N GLN A 638 -5.20 -6.45 25.61
CA GLN A 638 -6.48 -5.94 25.12
C GLN A 638 -6.66 -4.49 25.56
N LEU A 639 -7.13 -3.63 24.65
CA LEU A 639 -7.56 -2.28 25.02
C LEU A 639 -9.03 -2.36 25.41
N VAL A 640 -9.42 -1.65 26.45
CA VAL A 640 -10.84 -1.47 26.82
C VAL A 640 -11.12 0.00 27.04
N ALA A 641 -12.31 0.46 26.67
CA ALA A 641 -12.71 1.85 26.86
C ALA A 641 -14.16 1.97 27.33
N ILE A 642 -14.53 3.14 27.81
CA ILE A 642 -15.91 3.52 28.11
C ILE A 642 -16.40 4.50 27.03
N SER A 643 -17.52 4.15 26.39
CA SER A 643 -18.18 4.98 25.38
C SER A 643 -18.88 6.20 26.00
N ASP A 644 -19.31 7.13 25.16
CA ASP A 644 -20.09 8.29 25.58
C ASP A 644 -21.46 7.91 26.19
N ASP A 645 -21.94 6.70 25.89
CA ASP A 645 -23.21 6.13 26.39
C ASP A 645 -23.01 5.21 27.61
N ASP A 646 -21.88 5.32 28.32
CA ASP A 646 -21.56 4.50 29.51
C ASP A 646 -21.51 2.98 29.22
N GLN A 647 -21.06 2.58 28.03
CA GLN A 647 -20.88 1.16 27.68
C GLN A 647 -19.41 0.76 27.63
N LEU A 648 -19.10 -0.48 28.02
CA LEU A 648 -17.77 -1.06 27.87
C LEU A 648 -17.52 -1.42 26.41
N VAL A 649 -16.40 -0.94 25.87
CA VAL A 649 -15.93 -1.22 24.51
C VAL A 649 -14.65 -2.06 24.59
N PRO A 650 -14.75 -3.40 24.49
CA PRO A 650 -13.58 -4.25 24.38
C PRO A 650 -13.04 -4.23 22.95
N PHE A 651 -11.73 -4.02 22.79
CA PHE A 651 -11.05 -4.06 21.50
C PHE A 651 -10.42 -5.42 21.25
N SER A 652 -9.94 -5.65 20.03
CA SER A 652 -9.29 -6.91 19.65
C SER A 652 -8.08 -7.23 20.56
N VAL A 653 -7.91 -8.52 20.86
CA VAL A 653 -6.77 -9.03 21.62
C VAL A 653 -5.56 -9.22 20.68
N TYR A 654 -4.42 -8.69 21.08
CA TYR A 654 -3.17 -8.78 20.31
C TYR A 654 -2.10 -9.62 21.02
N PRO A 655 -1.21 -10.30 20.28
CA PRO A 655 -1.15 -10.35 18.80
C PRO A 655 -2.34 -11.10 18.20
N LEU A 656 -2.62 -10.94 16.90
CA LEU A 656 -3.74 -11.63 16.24
C LEU A 656 -3.60 -13.17 16.27
N SER A 657 -2.37 -13.65 16.43
CA SER A 657 -2.05 -15.08 16.64
C SER A 657 -2.31 -15.58 18.08
N THR A 658 -2.98 -14.78 18.92
CA THR A 658 -3.28 -15.14 20.31
C THR A 658 -4.09 -16.44 20.37
N PRO A 659 -3.65 -17.46 21.15
CA PRO A 659 -4.37 -18.72 21.27
C PRO A 659 -5.80 -18.55 21.81
N LEU A 660 -6.73 -19.38 21.32
CA LEU A 660 -8.17 -19.33 21.67
C LEU A 660 -8.45 -19.35 23.18
N VAL A 661 -7.62 -20.06 23.96
CA VAL A 661 -7.74 -20.09 25.44
C VAL A 661 -7.52 -18.72 26.08
N LEU A 662 -6.58 -17.92 25.57
CA LEU A 662 -6.35 -16.55 26.04
C LEU A 662 -7.50 -15.65 25.60
N LEU A 663 -7.98 -15.77 24.36
CA LEU A 663 -9.14 -15.02 23.86
C LEU A 663 -10.37 -15.24 24.77
N ARG A 664 -10.69 -16.50 25.09
CA ARG A 664 -11.80 -16.81 26.02
C ARG A 664 -11.60 -16.19 27.40
N ALA A 665 -10.38 -16.18 27.92
CA ALA A 665 -10.07 -15.58 29.21
C ALA A 665 -10.25 -14.05 29.20
N PHE A 666 -9.84 -13.35 28.13
CA PHE A 666 -10.11 -11.92 27.98
C PHE A 666 -11.60 -11.61 27.95
N ARG A 667 -12.41 -12.39 27.21
CA ARG A 667 -13.88 -12.21 27.22
C ARG A 667 -14.48 -12.39 28.59
N GLU A 668 -13.98 -13.35 29.35
CA GLU A 668 -14.43 -13.55 30.73
C GLU A 668 -14.09 -12.33 31.59
N VAL A 669 -12.89 -11.76 31.44
CA VAL A 669 -12.52 -10.49 32.08
C VAL A 669 -13.42 -9.35 31.65
N ASP A 670 -13.73 -9.21 30.36
CA ASP A 670 -14.63 -8.17 29.84
C ASP A 670 -16.02 -8.27 30.48
N ARG A 671 -16.58 -9.49 30.57
CA ARG A 671 -17.89 -9.75 31.22
C ARG A 671 -17.86 -9.41 32.70
N GLN A 672 -16.82 -9.83 33.40
CA GLN A 672 -16.65 -9.52 34.81
C GLN A 672 -16.51 -8.01 35.02
N LEU A 673 -15.75 -7.32 34.17
CA LEU A 673 -15.51 -5.89 34.26
C LEU A 673 -16.78 -5.08 34.02
N ALA A 674 -17.54 -5.41 32.97
CA ALA A 674 -18.83 -4.80 32.70
C ALA A 674 -19.82 -5.02 33.86
N ALA A 675 -19.89 -6.24 34.38
CA ALA A 675 -20.74 -6.57 35.52
C ALA A 675 -20.34 -5.81 36.80
N ALA A 676 -19.03 -5.69 37.09
CA ALA A 676 -18.52 -4.95 38.24
C ALA A 676 -18.79 -3.44 38.15
N LEU A 677 -18.80 -2.89 36.94
CA LEU A 677 -19.15 -1.50 36.67
C LEU A 677 -20.66 -1.26 36.56
N ALA A 678 -21.47 -2.33 36.54
CA ALA A 678 -22.91 -2.29 36.28
C ALA A 678 -23.28 -1.59 34.95
N ILE A 679 -22.50 -1.85 33.89
CA ILE A 679 -22.73 -1.33 32.54
C ILE A 679 -22.84 -2.44 31.50
N GLU A 680 -23.39 -2.10 30.34
CA GLU A 680 -23.48 -3.00 29.19
C GLU A 680 -22.18 -3.00 28.37
N GLN A 681 -21.97 -4.06 27.58
CA GLN A 681 -20.93 -4.10 26.56
C GLN A 681 -21.52 -3.70 25.21
N VAL A 682 -20.73 -3.00 24.39
CA VAL A 682 -21.10 -2.70 23.00
C VAL A 682 -21.19 -3.98 22.19
N SER A 683 -22.27 -4.14 21.42
CA SER A 683 -22.41 -5.24 20.47
C SER A 683 -21.65 -4.96 19.17
N ALA A 684 -21.22 -6.01 18.46
CA ALA A 684 -20.35 -5.88 17.27
C ALA A 684 -20.91 -4.96 16.17
N ASP A 685 -22.24 -4.90 16.01
CA ASP A 685 -22.92 -4.10 14.98
C ASP A 685 -23.34 -2.70 15.48
N GLN A 686 -23.16 -2.43 16.78
CA GLN A 686 -23.59 -1.18 17.38
C GLN A 686 -22.56 -0.08 17.13
N ARG A 687 -23.03 1.08 16.67
CA ARG A 687 -22.21 2.29 16.60
C ARG A 687 -22.00 2.86 18.00
N TYR A 688 -20.77 3.28 18.28
CA TYR A 688 -20.39 3.92 19.53
C TYR A 688 -19.46 5.11 19.22
N SER A 689 -19.27 5.98 20.22
CA SER A 689 -18.23 6.99 20.24
C SER A 689 -17.53 6.98 21.58
N ILE A 690 -16.24 7.31 21.59
CA ILE A 690 -15.43 7.38 22.80
C ILE A 690 -14.75 8.74 22.81
N GLU A 691 -15.02 9.53 23.84
CA GLU A 691 -14.43 10.86 23.99
C GLU A 691 -12.90 10.83 24.14
N ASN A 692 -12.24 11.82 23.54
CA ASN A 692 -10.85 12.18 23.81
C ASN A 692 -10.83 13.28 24.90
N ILE A 693 -10.44 12.91 26.13
CA ILE A 693 -10.57 13.78 27.32
C ILE A 693 -9.41 14.76 27.43
N LEU A 694 -8.19 14.26 27.36
CA LEU A 694 -6.92 15.00 27.36
C LEU A 694 -6.16 14.84 26.04
N SER A 695 -6.30 13.68 25.40
CA SER A 695 -5.75 13.41 24.08
C SER A 695 -6.47 14.26 23.01
N ARG A 696 -5.83 14.41 21.85
CA ARG A 696 -6.40 15.08 20.67
C ARG A 696 -6.79 14.07 19.59
N GLU A 697 -6.07 12.96 19.54
CA GLU A 697 -6.20 11.92 18.53
C GLU A 697 -6.07 10.55 19.18
N TRP A 698 -6.83 9.60 18.65
CA TRP A 698 -6.79 8.21 19.04
C TRP A 698 -7.32 7.38 17.86
N TRP A 699 -6.69 6.22 17.63
CA TRP A 699 -7.10 5.26 16.62
C TRP A 699 -8.04 4.23 17.24
N ASP A 700 -9.26 4.19 16.71
CA ASP A 700 -10.30 3.24 17.04
C ASP A 700 -10.34 2.16 15.95
N ASP A 701 -9.87 0.95 16.26
CA ASP A 701 -9.83 -0.19 15.34
C ASP A 701 -11.11 -1.05 15.38
N GLY A 702 -12.16 -0.58 16.05
CA GLY A 702 -13.43 -1.26 16.17
C GLY A 702 -13.52 -2.18 17.40
N ALA A 703 -14.74 -2.31 17.93
CA ALA A 703 -15.04 -3.25 19.00
C ALA A 703 -14.77 -4.70 18.55
N TRP A 704 -14.29 -5.52 19.47
CA TRP A 704 -14.01 -6.92 19.22
C TRP A 704 -15.31 -7.70 18.96
N PRO A 705 -15.47 -8.39 17.81
CA PRO A 705 -16.72 -9.07 17.48
C PRO A 705 -17.11 -10.16 18.48
N ASP A 706 -18.42 -10.28 18.69
CA ASP A 706 -19.04 -11.30 19.53
C ASP A 706 -18.96 -12.69 18.87
N ASP A 707 -19.10 -13.74 19.68
CA ASP A 707 -18.75 -15.16 19.46
C ASP A 707 -19.29 -15.86 18.18
N ARG A 708 -20.09 -15.22 17.33
CA ARG A 708 -20.66 -15.85 16.13
C ARG A 708 -19.69 -15.95 14.94
N ASP A 709 -18.66 -15.10 14.88
CA ASP A 709 -17.75 -15.04 13.71
C ASP A 709 -16.31 -15.52 14.00
N ALA A 710 -15.94 -15.68 15.28
CA ALA A 710 -14.55 -15.94 15.68
C ALA A 710 -14.03 -17.35 15.34
N THR A 711 -14.91 -18.31 15.04
CA THR A 711 -14.49 -19.67 14.64
C THR A 711 -14.10 -19.78 13.17
N ASP A 712 -14.59 -18.89 12.29
CA ASP A 712 -14.37 -18.98 10.85
C ASP A 712 -13.40 -17.91 10.31
N ASP A 713 -13.38 -16.71 10.90
CA ASP A 713 -12.61 -15.58 10.33
C ASP A 713 -11.11 -15.57 10.68
N ALA A 714 -10.72 -16.21 11.78
CA ALA A 714 -9.30 -16.27 12.20
C ALA A 714 -8.43 -17.12 11.27
N ALA A 715 -9.03 -18.02 10.48
CA ALA A 715 -8.33 -18.81 9.47
C ALA A 715 -8.12 -18.04 8.15
N ASN A 716 -8.89 -16.98 7.89
CA ASN A 716 -8.89 -16.27 6.61
C ASN A 716 -8.17 -14.90 6.64
N LYS A 717 -7.81 -14.37 7.82
CA LYS A 717 -7.13 -13.07 7.97
C LYS A 717 -5.62 -13.18 8.24
N THR A 718 -4.97 -14.27 7.81
CA THR A 718 -3.51 -14.44 7.91
C THR A 718 -2.69 -13.78 6.79
N ASN A 719 -3.25 -12.82 6.04
CA ASN A 719 -2.45 -11.95 5.17
C ASN A 719 -2.52 -10.50 5.65
N PRO A 720 -1.39 -9.88 6.05
CA PRO A 720 -1.31 -8.46 6.35
C PRO A 720 -1.46 -7.56 5.12
#